data_AF-A0A2V8KWR6-F1
#
_entry.id   AF-A0A2V8KWR6-F1
#
_cell.length_a   1.000
_cell.length_b   1.000
_cell.length_c   1.000
_cell.angle_alpha   90.00
_cell.angle_beta   90.00
_cell.angle_gamma   90.00
#
_symmetry.space_group_name_H-M   'P 1'
#
loop_
_entity.id
_entity.type
_entity.pdbx_description
1 polymer ?
#
loop_
_entity_poly.entity_id
_entity_poly.type
_entity_poly.pdbx_seq_one_letter_code
_entity_poly.pdbx_strand_id
1 'polypeptide(L)'
;MAETASGDFLKKDARTPLRGMYLAAGVNLRIETNSESILQITEQMFGQPAAGFSDREDIRLRLWVDEMRHADEPRPKPYFRGLGHMVFAGFDESTSVLMNPHDRSAVGRFTPEAAVDTKFWKMVLFPALLTVLGPSAGLTPLHCACVSWKGSGLLLAGGSGSGKSSLSLALAQSGFDFLADDRTLISTRGGSVLAWGLSPEMKHCSDAVIHFPELEHIECSEIAKGERVFRFDPVEVFGITRVQCCEPRWILFLERESAQVFLLDDIELEVAAERLQKDLHRETPATAERQRQAIETLLTRGCRTLRYGGDPHQVADALLCLVKGGWNAAQAASFSVPNKSFRGEITACDPLRRFRATPLTIDVLAMGKSIRVETDSHLILKHATRAFIRFERTKNGPSQFVWRIVSEPSEEPQVCWPPLTAFSDETVRYINIGRRSFIAMDLMAREAVGILPESFARDETGFSSVFLASMFYLTAPMLGLQPVSAACVAQGKKGLLVFGPPNSGKTTSSYSARKLGLDFHADQSVFLEFDSGAVRAWGDFWPASFRPETIRLLPELSALARTFSYRDRTFLCLDKEPSISRNAESVIPTACIFLEREDATPRLIPLSNHDTRVRVRATAPFKDDAGSTEEREAVFTALSRLPSYRLIYGDPSVAAVFFRSVLNTHHVTEDRP
;
A
#
# COMPACT_ATOMS: atom_id res chain seq x y z
N MET A 1 -14.45 15.61 7.65
CA MET A 1 -13.27 15.96 8.48
C MET A 1 -11.94 15.89 7.74
N ALA A 2 -11.83 15.12 6.65
CA ALA A 2 -10.83 15.43 5.62
C ALA A 2 -11.21 16.77 4.97
N GLU A 3 -10.34 17.78 5.03
CA GLU A 3 -10.32 18.81 4.00
C GLU A 3 -9.90 18.11 2.70
N THR A 4 -10.83 17.41 2.06
CA THR A 4 -10.73 17.16 0.63
C THR A 4 -10.92 18.53 -0.02
N ALA A 5 -9.83 19.30 -0.08
CA ALA A 5 -9.75 20.46 -0.93
C ALA A 5 -10.27 20.01 -2.30
N SER A 6 -11.31 20.68 -2.81
CA SER A 6 -11.80 20.46 -4.17
C SER A 6 -10.59 20.46 -5.11
N GLY A 7 -10.24 19.29 -5.66
CA GLY A 7 -8.93 19.11 -6.28
C GLY A 7 -8.60 17.66 -6.63
N ASP A 8 -7.40 17.46 -7.16
CA ASP A 8 -6.87 16.15 -7.53
C ASP A 8 -6.22 15.45 -6.32
N PHE A 9 -7.05 15.05 -5.33
CA PHE A 9 -6.56 14.38 -4.12
C PHE A 9 -5.82 13.07 -4.43
N LEU A 10 -6.35 12.28 -5.37
CA LEU A 10 -5.76 11.03 -5.84
C LEU A 10 -4.52 11.24 -6.71
N LYS A 11 -4.20 12.50 -7.05
CA LYS A 11 -3.08 12.88 -7.92
C LYS A 11 -3.11 12.15 -9.26
N LYS A 12 -4.30 11.95 -9.80
CA LYS A 12 -4.53 11.23 -11.04
C LYS A 12 -3.89 11.92 -12.23
N ASP A 13 -3.95 13.25 -12.26
CA ASP A 13 -3.38 14.08 -13.32
C ASP A 13 -1.85 14.28 -13.14
N ALA A 14 -1.24 13.67 -12.12
CA ALA A 14 0.19 13.72 -11.90
C ALA A 14 0.94 13.12 -13.10
N ARG A 15 1.67 13.98 -13.80
CA ARG A 15 2.41 13.63 -15.01
C ARG A 15 3.69 12.90 -14.65
N THR A 16 3.95 11.81 -15.36
CA THR A 16 5.20 11.05 -15.32
C THR A 16 5.76 10.94 -16.75
N PRO A 17 6.22 12.06 -17.32
CA PRO A 17 6.53 12.16 -18.75
C PRO A 17 7.79 11.39 -19.17
N LEU A 18 8.71 11.13 -18.23
CA LEU A 18 9.95 10.43 -18.49
C LEU A 18 9.73 8.93 -18.41
N ARG A 19 10.38 8.19 -19.30
CA ARG A 19 10.28 6.73 -19.37
C ARG A 19 11.66 6.12 -19.55
N GLY A 20 11.91 5.02 -18.85
CA GLY A 20 13.10 4.20 -19.02
C GLY A 20 12.74 2.72 -19.02
N MET A 21 13.49 1.94 -19.79
CA MET A 21 13.39 0.48 -19.83
C MET A 21 14.75 -0.11 -19.44
N TYR A 22 14.75 -1.04 -18.48
CA TYR A 22 15.95 -1.58 -17.86
C TYR A 22 15.85 -3.10 -17.72
N LEU A 23 16.99 -3.77 -17.68
CA LEU A 23 17.08 -5.19 -17.36
C LEU A 23 17.45 -5.35 -15.88
N ALA A 24 16.43 -5.56 -15.04
CA ALA A 24 16.61 -5.74 -13.61
C ALA A 24 16.62 -7.24 -13.29
N ALA A 25 17.80 -7.81 -13.00
CA ALA A 25 17.96 -9.24 -12.69
C ALA A 25 17.35 -10.19 -13.74
N GLY A 26 17.40 -9.81 -15.02
CA GLY A 26 16.85 -10.60 -16.13
C GLY A 26 15.35 -10.38 -16.41
N VAL A 27 14.68 -9.48 -15.70
CA VAL A 27 13.31 -9.04 -16.03
C VAL A 27 13.31 -7.64 -16.63
N ASN A 28 12.42 -7.42 -17.61
CA ASN A 28 12.24 -6.11 -18.24
C ASN A 28 11.45 -5.18 -17.31
N LEU A 29 12.14 -4.20 -16.75
CA LEU A 29 11.60 -3.20 -15.84
C LEU A 29 11.33 -1.90 -16.58
N ARG A 30 10.05 -1.51 -16.66
CA ARG A 30 9.66 -0.18 -17.13
C ARG A 30 9.46 0.76 -15.95
N ILE A 31 10.06 1.94 -16.04
CA ILE A 31 9.84 3.04 -15.09
C ILE A 31 9.23 4.23 -15.82
N GLU A 32 8.15 4.78 -15.25
CA GLU A 32 7.54 6.04 -15.63
C GLU A 32 7.69 7.03 -14.48
N THR A 33 8.28 8.19 -14.71
CA THR A 33 8.56 9.19 -13.66
C THR A 33 8.58 10.62 -14.17
N ASN A 34 8.53 11.60 -13.27
CA ASN A 34 8.83 13.01 -13.55
C ASN A 34 10.25 13.43 -13.10
N SER A 35 11.06 12.52 -12.57
CA SER A 35 12.41 12.82 -12.06
C SER A 35 13.49 12.13 -12.89
N GLU A 36 14.40 12.93 -13.44
CA GLU A 36 15.60 12.43 -14.13
C GLU A 36 16.55 11.70 -13.18
N SER A 37 16.66 12.15 -11.93
CA SER A 37 17.51 11.52 -10.91
C SER A 37 17.13 10.07 -10.66
N ILE A 38 15.82 9.75 -10.62
CA ILE A 38 15.36 8.37 -10.49
C ILE A 38 15.84 7.51 -11.68
N LEU A 39 15.73 8.02 -12.91
CA LEU A 39 16.19 7.29 -14.10
C LEU A 39 17.72 7.11 -14.12
N GLN A 40 18.48 8.14 -13.73
CA GLN A 40 19.95 8.07 -13.63
C GLN A 40 20.40 7.04 -12.58
N ILE A 41 19.79 7.04 -11.40
CA ILE A 41 20.09 6.05 -10.35
C ILE A 41 19.73 4.63 -10.83
N THR A 42 18.62 4.50 -11.56
CA THR A 42 18.19 3.23 -12.16
C THR A 42 19.19 2.73 -13.19
N GLU A 43 19.66 3.58 -14.10
CA GLU A 43 20.65 3.23 -15.13
C GLU A 43 22.01 2.85 -14.53
N GLN A 44 22.41 3.48 -13.43
CA GLN A 44 23.63 3.08 -12.70
C GLN A 44 23.50 1.72 -12.01
N MET A 45 22.28 1.30 -11.66
CA MET A 45 22.04 0.04 -10.96
C MET A 45 21.74 -1.11 -11.92
N PHE A 46 21.02 -0.84 -13.01
CA PHE A 46 20.53 -1.84 -13.95
C PHE A 46 20.99 -1.54 -15.37
N GLY A 47 21.39 -2.57 -16.11
CA GLY A 47 21.75 -2.45 -17.52
C GLY A 47 20.54 -2.16 -18.41
N GLN A 48 20.78 -1.74 -19.65
CA GLN A 48 19.74 -1.66 -20.67
C GLN A 48 19.38 -3.06 -21.20
N PRO A 49 18.12 -3.32 -21.61
CA PRO A 49 17.77 -4.56 -22.29
C PRO A 49 18.60 -4.71 -23.58
N ALA A 50 19.13 -5.90 -23.84
CA ALA A 50 19.88 -6.13 -25.08
C ALA A 50 18.95 -6.05 -26.31
N ALA A 51 19.50 -5.61 -27.45
CA ALA A 51 18.77 -5.54 -28.71
C ALA A 51 18.23 -6.94 -29.10
N GLY A 52 16.90 -7.06 -29.25
CA GLY A 52 16.21 -8.32 -29.56
C GLY A 52 15.45 -8.97 -28.39
N PHE A 53 15.54 -8.40 -27.17
CA PHE A 53 14.59 -8.74 -26.11
C PHE A 53 13.20 -8.17 -26.42
N SER A 54 12.15 -8.93 -26.11
CA SER A 54 10.75 -8.54 -26.33
C SER A 54 10.45 -7.16 -25.73
N ASP A 55 9.79 -6.27 -26.48
CA ASP A 55 9.28 -4.97 -26.02
C ASP A 55 8.26 -5.05 -24.87
N ARG A 56 7.84 -6.27 -24.51
CA ARG A 56 6.90 -6.53 -23.40
C ARG A 56 7.59 -6.31 -22.05
N GLU A 57 7.05 -5.39 -21.26
CA GLU A 57 7.43 -5.16 -19.86
C GLU A 57 7.04 -6.35 -18.98
N ASP A 58 7.95 -6.77 -18.11
CA ASP A 58 7.70 -7.79 -17.09
C ASP A 58 7.18 -7.17 -15.80
N ILE A 59 7.70 -5.99 -15.45
CA ILE A 59 7.33 -5.19 -14.28
C ILE A 59 7.18 -3.72 -14.70
N ARG A 60 6.11 -3.05 -14.25
CA ARG A 60 5.88 -1.61 -14.46
C ARG A 60 5.93 -0.84 -13.14
N LEU A 61 6.71 0.24 -13.09
CA LEU A 61 6.73 1.18 -11.97
C LEU A 61 6.26 2.56 -12.44
N ARG A 62 5.26 3.14 -11.76
CA ARG A 62 4.89 4.56 -11.90
C ARG A 62 5.30 5.31 -10.64
N LEU A 63 6.32 6.15 -10.74
CA LEU A 63 6.97 6.81 -9.62
C LEU A 63 6.83 8.31 -9.79
N TRP A 64 6.15 8.98 -8.86
CA TRP A 64 5.92 10.42 -8.93
C TRP A 64 6.60 11.15 -7.78
N VAL A 65 7.34 12.19 -8.11
CA VAL A 65 7.95 13.11 -7.15
C VAL A 65 7.04 14.31 -6.96
N ASP A 66 6.56 14.49 -5.73
CA ASP A 66 5.73 15.62 -5.32
C ASP A 66 6.63 16.78 -4.86
N GLU A 67 6.93 17.69 -5.79
CA GLU A 67 7.81 18.86 -5.55
C GLU A 67 7.33 19.79 -4.42
N MET A 68 6.06 19.66 -3.99
CA MET A 68 5.47 20.50 -2.95
C MET A 68 5.61 19.91 -1.54
N ARG A 69 6.24 18.74 -1.40
CA ARG A 69 6.39 18.05 -0.11
C ARG A 69 7.84 17.74 0.18
N HIS A 70 8.18 17.81 1.46
CA HIS A 70 9.52 17.54 1.98
C HIS A 70 9.50 16.33 2.91
N ALA A 71 10.64 15.68 3.04
CA ALA A 71 10.83 14.58 3.97
C ALA A 71 10.85 15.07 5.42
N ASP A 72 10.32 14.25 6.32
CA ASP A 72 10.51 14.45 7.76
C ASP A 72 11.90 13.93 8.18
N GLU A 73 12.67 14.74 8.93
CA GLU A 73 13.93 14.31 9.53
C GLU A 73 13.78 14.08 11.04
N PRO A 74 14.36 12.99 11.60
CA PRO A 74 15.13 11.94 10.94
C PRO A 74 14.24 10.91 10.22
N ARG A 75 14.73 10.35 9.10
CA ARG A 75 14.00 9.35 8.33
C ARG A 75 13.76 8.09 9.14
N PRO A 76 12.51 7.70 9.38
CA PRO A 76 12.22 6.60 10.25
C PRO A 76 12.35 5.25 9.50
N LYS A 77 12.46 4.13 10.23
CA LYS A 77 12.60 2.81 9.59
C LYS A 77 11.43 2.51 8.62
N PRO A 78 11.69 1.98 7.42
CA PRO A 78 10.65 1.60 6.47
C PRO A 78 9.63 0.63 7.08
N TYR A 79 8.36 0.83 6.77
CA TYR A 79 7.26 -0.04 7.17
C TYR A 79 6.72 -0.78 5.95
N PHE A 80 6.82 -2.11 5.96
CA PHE A 80 6.28 -2.97 4.91
C PHE A 80 5.15 -3.83 5.46
N ARG A 81 3.98 -3.79 4.84
CA ARG A 81 2.88 -4.72 5.11
C ARG A 81 2.08 -5.00 3.86
N GLY A 82 1.54 -6.21 3.76
CA GLY A 82 0.61 -6.55 2.70
C GLY A 82 -0.63 -7.26 3.22
N LEU A 83 -1.63 -7.33 2.36
CA LEU A 83 -2.83 -8.13 2.53
C LEU A 83 -3.26 -8.60 1.14
N GLY A 84 -3.33 -9.91 0.94
CA GLY A 84 -3.53 -10.52 -0.37
C GLY A 84 -2.43 -10.16 -1.36
N HIS A 85 -2.84 -9.62 -2.51
CA HIS A 85 -1.95 -9.18 -3.59
C HIS A 85 -1.51 -7.72 -3.45
N MET A 86 -1.92 -7.00 -2.41
CA MET A 86 -1.54 -5.60 -2.23
C MET A 86 -0.49 -5.49 -1.12
N VAL A 87 0.66 -4.90 -1.46
CA VAL A 87 1.77 -4.68 -0.52
C VAL A 87 2.11 -3.21 -0.46
N PHE A 88 2.02 -2.62 0.72
CA PHE A 88 2.35 -1.23 0.99
C PHE A 88 3.72 -1.11 1.66
N ALA A 89 4.50 -0.15 1.18
CA ALA A 89 5.74 0.31 1.79
C ALA A 89 5.59 1.80 2.16
N GLY A 90 5.52 2.09 3.46
CA GLY A 90 5.51 3.44 4.01
C GLY A 90 6.89 3.82 4.53
N PHE A 91 7.46 4.92 4.02
CA PHE A 91 8.77 5.41 4.44
C PHE A 91 8.59 6.60 5.40
N ASP A 92 7.71 7.53 5.05
CA ASP A 92 7.29 8.66 5.87
C ASP A 92 5.84 9.08 5.47
N GLU A 93 5.35 10.24 5.92
CA GLU A 93 4.00 10.71 5.57
C GLU A 93 3.85 11.11 4.09
N SER A 94 4.95 11.42 3.42
CA SER A 94 5.03 11.95 2.06
C SER A 94 5.61 10.95 1.05
N THR A 95 6.31 9.91 1.50
CA THR A 95 6.98 8.90 0.69
C THR A 95 6.40 7.52 0.94
N SER A 96 5.81 6.92 -0.09
CA SER A 96 5.18 5.60 0.00
C SER A 96 5.09 4.92 -1.35
N VAL A 97 5.02 3.59 -1.35
CA VAL A 97 4.86 2.76 -2.55
C VAL A 97 3.83 1.68 -2.29
N LEU A 98 2.93 1.49 -3.24
CA LEU A 98 2.02 0.36 -3.30
C LEU A 98 2.47 -0.57 -4.42
N MET A 99 2.67 -1.84 -4.09
CA MET A 99 3.09 -2.90 -4.99
C MET A 99 1.96 -3.91 -5.17
N ASN A 100 1.70 -4.28 -6.41
CA ASN A 100 0.73 -5.29 -6.80
C ASN A 100 1.45 -6.42 -7.59
N PRO A 101 1.88 -7.51 -6.93
CA PRO A 101 2.48 -8.67 -7.61
C PRO A 101 1.53 -9.40 -8.55
N HIS A 102 0.20 -9.22 -8.43
CA HIS A 102 -0.74 -9.83 -9.37
C HIS A 102 -0.63 -9.16 -10.75
N ASP A 103 -0.63 -7.82 -10.78
CA ASP A 103 -0.51 -7.03 -12.00
C ASP A 103 0.95 -6.79 -12.43
N ARG A 104 1.91 -7.22 -11.60
CA ARG A 104 3.36 -6.95 -11.75
C ARG A 104 3.65 -5.46 -11.86
N SER A 105 2.96 -4.66 -11.06
CA SER A 105 3.07 -3.20 -11.09
C SER A 105 3.30 -2.62 -9.70
N ALA A 106 3.87 -1.41 -9.65
CA ALA A 106 3.88 -0.61 -8.44
C ALA A 106 3.73 0.88 -8.75
N VAL A 107 3.13 1.58 -7.80
CA VAL A 107 2.84 3.01 -7.88
C VAL A 107 3.38 3.67 -6.63
N GLY A 108 4.15 4.74 -6.78
CA GLY A 108 4.87 5.35 -5.67
C GLY A 108 4.87 6.87 -5.72
N ARG A 109 4.85 7.48 -4.54
CA ARG A 109 4.98 8.90 -4.32
C ARG A 109 6.22 9.17 -3.48
N PHE A 110 7.00 10.18 -3.86
CA PHE A 110 8.29 10.53 -3.25
C PHE A 110 8.42 12.04 -3.05
N THR A 111 9.21 12.44 -2.07
CA THR A 111 9.70 13.83 -1.96
C THR A 111 10.94 14.03 -2.83
N PRO A 112 11.32 15.28 -3.15
CA PRO A 112 12.56 15.55 -3.90
C PRO A 112 13.81 14.99 -3.22
N GLU A 113 13.88 15.03 -1.88
CA GLU A 113 15.04 14.50 -1.13
C GLU A 113 15.12 12.98 -1.20
N ALA A 114 13.99 12.28 -1.26
CA ALA A 114 13.96 10.84 -1.47
C ALA A 114 14.33 10.48 -2.92
N ALA A 115 13.94 11.31 -3.89
CA ALA A 115 14.19 11.08 -5.32
C ALA A 115 15.68 11.12 -5.68
N VAL A 116 16.48 11.95 -5.01
CA VAL A 116 17.92 12.08 -5.25
C VAL A 116 18.79 11.19 -4.35
N ASP A 117 18.19 10.50 -3.37
CA ASP A 117 18.92 9.66 -2.42
C ASP A 117 19.28 8.31 -3.04
N THR A 118 20.44 8.26 -3.70
CA THR A 118 21.00 7.06 -4.31
C THR A 118 21.06 5.87 -3.35
N LYS A 119 21.37 6.09 -2.06
CA LYS A 119 21.48 5.00 -1.08
C LYS A 119 20.10 4.42 -0.79
N PHE A 120 19.09 5.26 -0.57
CA PHE A 120 17.71 4.83 -0.41
C PHE A 120 17.23 3.93 -1.57
N TRP A 121 17.45 4.37 -2.80
CA TRP A 121 17.04 3.61 -3.99
C TRP A 121 17.77 2.26 -4.12
N LYS A 122 19.12 2.28 -4.10
CA LYS A 122 19.94 1.08 -4.33
C LYS A 122 19.91 0.09 -3.17
N MET A 123 19.73 0.55 -1.94
CA MET A 123 19.83 -0.29 -0.73
C MET A 123 18.48 -0.70 -0.14
N VAL A 124 17.43 0.08 -0.38
CA VAL A 124 16.12 -0.16 0.25
C VAL A 124 15.06 -0.44 -0.81
N LEU A 125 14.81 0.52 -1.70
CA LEU A 125 13.61 0.49 -2.53
C LEU A 125 13.70 -0.55 -3.66
N PHE A 126 14.75 -0.52 -4.48
CA PHE A 126 14.89 -1.48 -5.58
C PHE A 126 15.03 -2.94 -5.11
N PRO A 127 15.83 -3.26 -4.08
CA PRO A 127 15.86 -4.61 -3.52
C PRO A 127 14.49 -5.05 -2.98
N ALA A 128 13.74 -4.16 -2.31
CA ALA A 128 12.40 -4.47 -1.83
C ALA A 128 11.42 -4.72 -3.00
N LEU A 129 11.42 -3.86 -4.01
CA LEU A 129 10.57 -3.99 -5.20
C LEU A 129 10.81 -5.33 -5.91
N LEU A 130 12.07 -5.70 -6.17
CA LEU A 130 12.40 -6.95 -6.85
C LEU A 130 12.18 -8.18 -5.96
N THR A 131 12.28 -8.04 -4.64
CA THR A 131 11.90 -9.12 -3.70
C THR A 131 10.40 -9.36 -3.70
N VAL A 132 9.58 -8.31 -3.82
CA VAL A 132 8.11 -8.38 -3.75
C VAL A 132 7.48 -8.73 -5.10
N LEU A 133 7.92 -8.07 -6.19
CA LEU A 133 7.36 -8.23 -7.53
C LEU A 133 8.10 -9.29 -8.34
N GLY A 134 9.40 -9.49 -8.11
CA GLY A 134 10.23 -10.42 -8.87
C GLY A 134 9.68 -11.85 -8.95
N PRO A 135 9.19 -12.46 -7.84
CA PRO A 135 8.56 -13.78 -7.87
C PRO A 135 7.45 -13.91 -8.92
N SER A 136 6.57 -12.93 -8.99
CA SER A 136 5.47 -12.93 -9.96
C SER A 136 5.97 -12.83 -11.42
N ALA A 137 7.14 -12.21 -11.64
CA ALA A 137 7.84 -12.09 -12.91
C ALA A 137 8.83 -13.26 -13.22
N GLY A 138 8.87 -14.30 -12.38
CA GLY A 138 9.71 -15.49 -12.60
C GLY A 138 11.09 -15.47 -11.95
N LEU A 139 11.34 -14.54 -11.02
CA LEU A 139 12.56 -14.52 -10.22
C LEU A 139 12.41 -15.34 -8.93
N THR A 140 13.48 -16.02 -8.52
CA THR A 140 13.51 -16.76 -7.25
C THR A 140 14.57 -16.13 -6.32
N PRO A 141 14.16 -15.33 -5.33
CA PRO A 141 15.08 -14.67 -4.40
C PRO A 141 15.59 -15.65 -3.34
N LEU A 142 16.77 -16.23 -3.54
CA LEU A 142 17.38 -17.16 -2.60
C LEU A 142 18.21 -16.43 -1.54
N HIS A 143 18.14 -16.91 -0.28
CA HIS A 143 18.97 -16.41 0.81
C HIS A 143 20.38 -17.04 0.77
N CYS A 144 21.17 -16.63 -0.22
CA CYS A 144 22.54 -17.09 -0.41
C CYS A 144 23.45 -15.95 -0.93
N ALA A 145 24.74 -16.08 -0.65
CA ALA A 145 25.77 -15.28 -1.29
C ALA A 145 26.22 -15.94 -2.60
N CYS A 146 26.79 -15.16 -3.51
CA CYS A 146 27.26 -15.67 -4.79
C CYS A 146 28.56 -14.99 -5.21
N VAL A 147 29.51 -15.80 -5.68
CA VAL A 147 30.75 -15.38 -6.32
C VAL A 147 30.91 -16.12 -7.65
N SER A 148 31.69 -15.57 -8.58
CA SER A 148 31.88 -16.10 -9.92
C SER A 148 33.36 -16.39 -10.18
N TRP A 149 33.65 -17.55 -10.77
CA TRP A 149 34.96 -17.90 -11.29
C TRP A 149 34.87 -18.05 -12.80
N LYS A 150 35.45 -17.11 -13.56
CA LYS A 150 35.44 -17.13 -15.04
C LYS A 150 34.01 -17.31 -15.60
N GLY A 151 33.04 -16.63 -15.02
CA GLY A 151 31.62 -16.69 -15.39
C GLY A 151 30.82 -17.86 -14.80
N SER A 152 31.48 -18.80 -14.10
CA SER A 152 30.83 -19.92 -13.40
C SER A 152 30.56 -19.55 -11.94
N GLY A 153 29.29 -19.49 -11.57
CA GLY A 153 28.83 -19.11 -10.25
C GLY A 153 28.96 -20.21 -9.19
N LEU A 154 29.41 -19.82 -8.01
CA LEU A 154 29.38 -20.57 -6.77
C LEU A 154 28.39 -19.91 -5.80
N LEU A 155 27.31 -20.62 -5.47
CA LEU A 155 26.31 -20.19 -4.51
C LEU A 155 26.66 -20.72 -3.12
N LEU A 156 26.66 -19.84 -2.13
CA LEU A 156 26.92 -20.15 -0.72
C LEU A 156 25.61 -20.01 0.07
N ALA A 157 24.97 -21.14 0.36
CA ALA A 157 23.72 -21.20 1.12
C ALA A 157 23.98 -21.70 2.55
N GLY A 158 23.20 -21.27 3.52
CA GLY A 158 23.37 -21.69 4.91
C GLY A 158 22.63 -20.78 5.88
N GLY A 159 22.48 -21.23 7.13
CA GLY A 159 21.81 -20.47 8.17
C GLY A 159 22.49 -19.13 8.49
N SER A 160 21.81 -18.26 9.23
CA SER A 160 22.46 -17.05 9.78
C SER A 160 23.67 -17.46 10.62
N GLY A 161 24.81 -16.78 10.44
CA GLY A 161 26.05 -17.11 11.16
C GLY A 161 26.91 -18.20 10.52
N SER A 162 26.45 -18.86 9.45
CA SER A 162 27.21 -19.91 8.74
C SER A 162 28.43 -19.39 7.96
N GLY A 163 28.71 -18.08 8.02
CA GLY A 163 29.87 -17.46 7.39
C GLY A 163 29.74 -17.12 5.90
N LYS A 164 28.52 -17.09 5.33
CA LYS A 164 28.26 -16.74 3.91
C LYS A 164 29.00 -15.48 3.45
N SER A 165 28.77 -14.37 4.15
CA SER A 165 29.33 -13.05 3.79
C SER A 165 30.85 -13.00 3.96
N SER A 166 31.38 -13.56 5.06
CA SER A 166 32.82 -13.64 5.27
C SER A 166 33.52 -14.51 4.21
N LEU A 167 32.93 -15.67 3.88
CA LEU A 167 33.52 -16.57 2.89
C LEU A 167 33.40 -16.01 1.47
N SER A 168 32.30 -15.33 1.12
CA SER A 168 32.18 -14.69 -0.20
C SER A 168 33.19 -13.56 -0.39
N LEU A 169 33.46 -12.75 0.64
CA LEU A 169 34.49 -11.72 0.60
C LEU A 169 35.90 -12.33 0.46
N ALA A 170 36.23 -13.34 1.27
CA ALA A 170 37.52 -14.03 1.19
C ALA A 170 37.75 -14.68 -0.18
N LEU A 171 36.73 -15.34 -0.75
CA LEU A 171 36.80 -15.88 -2.11
C LEU A 171 37.05 -14.79 -3.16
N ALA A 172 36.43 -13.63 -3.00
CA ALA A 172 36.65 -12.51 -3.92
C ALA A 172 38.08 -11.96 -3.82
N GLN A 173 38.64 -11.85 -2.61
CA GLN A 173 40.05 -11.49 -2.41
C GLN A 173 41.01 -12.55 -3.00
N SER A 174 40.63 -13.83 -2.98
CA SER A 174 41.37 -14.93 -3.63
C SER A 174 41.17 -15.01 -5.16
N GLY A 175 40.47 -14.03 -5.77
CA GLY A 175 40.38 -13.86 -7.22
C GLY A 175 39.08 -14.32 -7.88
N PHE A 176 38.03 -14.62 -7.10
CA PHE A 176 36.67 -14.70 -7.64
C PHE A 176 36.10 -13.30 -7.87
N ASP A 177 35.16 -13.17 -8.81
CA ASP A 177 34.35 -11.97 -8.94
C ASP A 177 33.19 -12.02 -7.95
N PHE A 178 33.00 -10.97 -7.17
CA PHE A 178 31.86 -10.85 -6.27
C PHE A 178 30.56 -10.57 -7.04
N LEU A 179 29.45 -11.21 -6.65
CA LEU A 179 28.15 -11.02 -7.29
C LEU A 179 27.07 -10.56 -6.31
N ALA A 180 26.90 -11.28 -5.19
CA ALA A 180 25.88 -10.94 -4.20
C ALA A 180 26.25 -11.40 -2.79
N ASP A 181 25.74 -10.65 -1.81
CA ASP A 181 25.66 -11.02 -0.41
C ASP A 181 24.20 -10.97 0.06
N ASP A 182 23.86 -11.78 1.08
CA ASP A 182 22.51 -11.93 1.69
C ASP A 182 21.41 -12.50 0.77
N ARG A 183 21.21 -11.96 -0.43
CA ARG A 183 20.19 -12.41 -1.39
C ARG A 183 20.73 -12.46 -2.81
N THR A 184 20.57 -13.60 -3.46
CA THR A 184 20.84 -13.79 -4.89
C THR A 184 19.53 -14.06 -5.61
N LEU A 185 19.25 -13.32 -6.67
CA LEU A 185 18.08 -13.59 -7.51
C LEU A 185 18.41 -14.61 -8.59
N ILE A 186 17.61 -15.66 -8.67
CA ILE A 186 17.72 -16.66 -9.74
C ILE A 186 16.66 -16.38 -10.80
N SER A 187 17.06 -16.27 -12.06
CA SER A 187 16.15 -16.22 -13.20
C SER A 187 16.31 -17.45 -14.08
N THR A 188 15.19 -17.94 -14.63
CA THR A 188 15.16 -19.05 -15.58
C THR A 188 14.53 -18.56 -16.89
N ARG A 189 15.35 -18.33 -17.92
CA ARG A 189 14.88 -17.87 -19.24
C ARG A 189 15.62 -18.59 -20.35
N GLY A 190 14.87 -19.06 -21.36
CA GLY A 190 15.44 -19.74 -22.53
C GLY A 190 16.21 -21.03 -22.20
N GLY A 191 15.87 -21.71 -21.09
CA GLY A 191 16.58 -22.90 -20.60
C GLY A 191 17.86 -22.61 -19.83
N SER A 192 18.29 -21.34 -19.76
CA SER A 192 19.45 -20.91 -18.97
C SER A 192 19.02 -20.46 -17.57
N VAL A 193 19.82 -20.84 -16.57
CA VAL A 193 19.71 -20.36 -15.20
C VAL A 193 20.77 -19.28 -15.01
N LEU A 194 20.39 -18.11 -14.50
CA LEU A 194 21.32 -17.03 -14.18
C LEU A 194 21.12 -16.56 -12.74
N ALA A 195 22.23 -16.31 -12.06
CA ALA A 195 22.27 -15.68 -10.75
C ALA A 195 22.55 -14.18 -10.92
N TRP A 196 21.85 -13.34 -10.16
CA TRP A 196 21.94 -11.88 -10.23
C TRP A 196 22.14 -11.25 -8.87
N GLY A 197 23.06 -10.28 -8.83
CA GLY A 197 23.27 -9.41 -7.69
C GLY A 197 22.31 -8.22 -7.71
N LEU A 198 21.87 -7.81 -6.52
CA LEU A 198 20.99 -6.64 -6.34
C LEU A 198 21.69 -5.51 -5.63
N SER A 199 22.32 -5.78 -4.50
CA SER A 199 22.88 -4.75 -3.64
C SER A 199 24.38 -4.57 -3.90
N PRO A 200 24.85 -3.32 -4.00
CA PRO A 200 26.28 -3.05 -4.12
C PRO A 200 27.04 -3.23 -2.80
N GLU A 201 26.37 -3.13 -1.64
CA GLU A 201 27.04 -3.20 -0.33
C GLU A 201 26.94 -4.61 0.29
N MET A 202 27.94 -4.95 1.11
CA MET A 202 27.94 -6.11 1.99
C MET A 202 27.57 -5.71 3.42
N LYS A 203 27.05 -6.67 4.20
CA LYS A 203 26.74 -6.47 5.63
C LYS A 203 27.47 -7.51 6.48
N HIS A 204 28.41 -7.05 7.31
CA HIS A 204 29.20 -7.91 8.19
C HIS A 204 28.98 -7.56 9.67
N CYS A 205 29.01 -8.55 10.55
CA CYS A 205 29.03 -8.30 12.00
C CYS A 205 30.38 -7.67 12.41
N SER A 206 30.40 -7.00 13.57
CA SER A 206 31.61 -6.35 14.11
C SER A 206 32.83 -7.27 14.18
N ASP A 207 32.61 -8.54 14.48
CA ASP A 207 33.68 -9.54 14.66
C ASP A 207 34.38 -9.90 13.34
N ALA A 208 33.84 -9.48 12.19
CA ALA A 208 34.49 -9.68 10.90
C ALA A 208 35.85 -8.98 10.81
N VAL A 209 36.10 -7.94 11.61
CA VAL A 209 37.40 -7.25 11.72
C VAL A 209 38.54 -8.23 12.01
N ILE A 210 38.29 -9.32 12.75
CA ILE A 210 39.29 -10.35 13.08
C ILE A 210 39.91 -10.94 11.81
N HIS A 211 39.11 -11.07 10.75
CA HIS A 211 39.55 -11.64 9.47
C HIS A 211 39.78 -10.57 8.40
N PHE A 212 39.13 -9.40 8.53
CA PHE A 212 39.20 -8.30 7.57
C PHE A 212 39.54 -6.99 8.29
N PRO A 213 40.82 -6.76 8.65
CA PRO A 213 41.23 -5.59 9.43
C PRO A 213 40.88 -4.24 8.79
N GLU A 214 40.74 -4.20 7.46
CA GLU A 214 40.33 -3.00 6.70
C GLU A 214 38.96 -2.46 7.15
N LEU A 215 38.12 -3.29 7.77
CA LEU A 215 36.83 -2.89 8.32
C LEU A 215 36.95 -1.99 9.57
N GLU A 216 38.10 -1.93 10.24
CA GLU A 216 38.32 -1.06 11.41
C GLU A 216 38.10 0.42 11.09
N HIS A 217 38.30 0.81 9.83
CA HIS A 217 38.15 2.19 9.37
C HIS A 217 36.71 2.52 8.93
N ILE A 218 35.80 1.55 8.98
CA ILE A 218 34.41 1.71 8.55
C ILE A 218 33.55 2.04 9.76
N GLU A 219 32.68 3.04 9.61
CA GLU A 219 31.77 3.43 10.67
C GLU A 219 30.80 2.27 11.01
N CYS A 220 30.83 1.82 12.26
CA CYS A 220 30.01 0.73 12.78
C CYS A 220 28.87 1.28 13.66
N SER A 221 27.95 2.05 13.05
CA SER A 221 26.86 2.72 13.77
C SER A 221 25.51 2.01 13.68
N GLU A 222 25.35 1.02 12.80
CA GLU A 222 24.10 0.25 12.66
C GLU A 222 24.07 -0.95 13.61
N ILE A 223 22.91 -1.19 14.23
CA ILE A 223 22.64 -2.38 15.03
C ILE A 223 21.61 -3.24 14.32
N ALA A 224 21.97 -4.47 13.97
CA ALA A 224 21.10 -5.47 13.39
C ALA A 224 20.99 -6.69 14.33
N LYS A 225 19.77 -7.06 14.71
CA LYS A 225 19.49 -8.17 15.64
C LYS A 225 20.26 -8.11 16.98
N GLY A 226 20.59 -6.89 17.45
CA GLY A 226 21.32 -6.68 18.70
C GLY A 226 22.85 -6.66 18.55
N GLU A 227 23.36 -6.94 17.34
CA GLU A 227 24.79 -6.90 17.02
C GLU A 227 25.12 -5.66 16.20
N ARG A 228 26.31 -5.09 16.41
CA ARG A 228 26.81 -4.01 15.56
C ARG A 228 27.23 -4.59 14.22
N VAL A 229 26.88 -3.89 13.14
CA VAL A 229 27.19 -4.32 11.78
C VAL A 229 27.86 -3.21 10.98
N PHE A 230 28.80 -3.61 10.13
CA PHE A 230 29.36 -2.78 9.07
C PHE A 230 28.52 -2.91 7.80
N ARG A 231 28.36 -1.81 7.09
CA ARG A 231 27.90 -1.78 5.70
C ARG A 231 28.90 -1.04 4.85
N PHE A 232 29.30 -1.65 3.74
CA PHE A 232 30.33 -1.10 2.88
C PHE A 232 30.22 -1.64 1.46
N ASP A 233 30.68 -0.85 0.49
CA ASP A 233 30.90 -1.33 -0.86
C ASP A 233 32.22 -2.12 -0.89
N PRO A 234 32.20 -3.43 -1.22
CA PRO A 234 33.40 -4.25 -1.15
C PRO A 234 34.39 -3.94 -2.28
N VAL A 235 33.95 -3.32 -3.39
CA VAL A 235 34.83 -2.87 -4.47
C VAL A 235 35.60 -1.63 -4.03
N GLU A 236 34.93 -0.68 -3.37
CA GLU A 236 35.58 0.54 -2.88
C GLU A 236 36.55 0.24 -1.73
N VAL A 237 36.19 -0.65 -0.81
CA VAL A 237 37.00 -0.95 0.38
C VAL A 237 38.13 -1.93 0.08
N PHE A 238 37.85 -3.02 -0.65
CA PHE A 238 38.80 -4.12 -0.83
C PHE A 238 39.37 -4.20 -2.25
N GLY A 239 38.95 -3.35 -3.17
CA GLY A 239 39.44 -3.35 -4.56
C GLY A 239 39.09 -4.62 -5.33
N ILE A 240 38.10 -5.40 -4.89
CA ILE A 240 37.69 -6.65 -5.55
C ILE A 240 36.94 -6.36 -6.85
N THR A 241 36.84 -7.36 -7.72
CA THR A 241 36.04 -7.26 -8.95
C THR A 241 34.60 -7.67 -8.68
N ARG A 242 33.64 -6.98 -9.31
CA ARG A 242 32.21 -7.28 -9.23
C ARG A 242 31.63 -7.62 -10.60
N VAL A 243 30.75 -8.62 -10.63
CA VAL A 243 29.95 -8.98 -11.80
C VAL A 243 28.45 -8.83 -11.50
N GLN A 244 27.66 -8.49 -12.52
CA GLN A 244 26.21 -8.34 -12.36
C GLN A 244 25.46 -9.68 -12.41
N CYS A 245 25.96 -10.63 -13.21
CA CYS A 245 25.36 -11.95 -13.35
C CYS A 245 26.41 -13.03 -13.64
N CYS A 246 26.05 -14.28 -13.36
CA CYS A 246 26.82 -15.46 -13.74
C CYS A 246 25.92 -16.68 -13.96
N GLU A 247 26.44 -17.73 -14.59
CA GLU A 247 25.75 -19.02 -14.67
C GLU A 247 26.09 -19.83 -13.39
N PRO A 248 25.14 -20.10 -12.48
CA PRO A 248 25.42 -20.90 -11.29
C PRO A 248 25.76 -22.34 -11.69
N ARG A 249 26.92 -22.82 -11.23
CA ARG A 249 27.42 -24.18 -11.49
C ARG A 249 27.61 -25.02 -10.24
N TRP A 250 27.80 -24.37 -9.10
CA TRP A 250 28.03 -25.05 -7.84
C TRP A 250 27.22 -24.41 -6.72
N ILE A 251 26.74 -25.25 -5.81
CA ILE A 251 26.01 -24.84 -4.61
C ILE A 251 26.68 -25.51 -3.42
N LEU A 252 27.13 -24.70 -2.47
CA LEU A 252 27.67 -25.15 -1.20
C LEU A 252 26.72 -24.79 -0.07
N PHE A 253 26.27 -25.81 0.65
CA PHE A 253 25.56 -25.65 1.90
C PHE A 253 26.56 -25.58 3.06
N LEU A 254 26.68 -24.41 3.66
CA LEU A 254 27.67 -24.10 4.69
C LEU A 254 27.22 -24.57 6.07
N GLU A 255 28.06 -25.35 6.72
CA GLU A 255 27.92 -25.81 8.10
C GLU A 255 29.19 -25.40 8.87
N ARG A 256 29.08 -24.35 9.70
CA ARG A 256 30.24 -23.81 10.44
C ARG A 256 30.50 -24.60 11.71
N GLU A 257 31.73 -25.03 11.90
CA GLU A 257 32.24 -25.77 13.05
C GLU A 257 33.25 -24.92 13.84
N SER A 258 33.41 -25.21 15.13
CA SER A 258 34.38 -24.53 16.00
C SER A 258 35.81 -25.04 15.79
N ALA A 259 35.96 -26.31 15.41
CA ALA A 259 37.24 -26.92 15.09
C ALA A 259 37.72 -26.49 13.70
N GLN A 260 39.04 -26.44 13.49
CA GLN A 260 39.61 -26.21 12.16
C GLN A 260 39.43 -27.47 11.30
N VAL A 261 38.41 -27.45 10.44
CA VAL A 261 37.99 -28.58 9.60
C VAL A 261 37.66 -28.07 8.20
N PHE A 262 37.83 -28.93 7.19
CA PHE A 262 37.36 -28.71 5.82
C PHE A 262 36.91 -30.05 5.26
N LEU A 263 35.59 -30.26 5.20
CA LEU A 263 34.98 -31.49 4.70
C LEU A 263 33.89 -31.15 3.68
N LEU A 264 33.94 -31.82 2.54
CA LEU A 264 32.94 -31.70 1.47
C LEU A 264 32.21 -33.03 1.31
N ASP A 265 30.95 -33.03 1.71
CA ASP A 265 30.05 -34.17 1.61
C ASP A 265 29.04 -33.94 0.48
N ASP A 266 28.62 -35.02 -0.19
CA ASP A 266 27.47 -34.95 -1.10
C ASP A 266 26.18 -34.71 -0.29
N ILE A 267 25.22 -34.03 -0.92
CA ILE A 267 23.91 -33.75 -0.32
C ILE A 267 22.81 -34.36 -1.18
N GLU A 268 21.86 -35.03 -0.54
CA GLU A 268 20.63 -35.50 -1.19
C GLU A 268 19.86 -34.32 -1.78
N LEU A 269 19.44 -34.44 -3.05
CA LEU A 269 18.80 -33.33 -3.78
C LEU A 269 17.51 -32.85 -3.11
N GLU A 270 16.75 -33.76 -2.49
CA GLU A 270 15.55 -33.42 -1.72
C GLU A 270 15.89 -32.51 -0.52
N VAL A 271 16.94 -32.85 0.24
CA VAL A 271 17.40 -32.05 1.39
C VAL A 271 17.94 -30.69 0.93
N ALA A 272 18.64 -30.64 -0.21
CA ALA A 272 19.12 -29.40 -0.80
C ALA A 272 17.95 -28.48 -1.21
N ALA A 273 16.89 -29.04 -1.82
CA ALA A 273 15.68 -28.30 -2.17
C ALA A 273 14.98 -27.73 -0.94
N GLU A 274 14.78 -28.53 0.10
CA GLU A 274 14.20 -28.08 1.36
C GLU A 274 14.99 -26.93 1.98
N ARG A 275 16.33 -27.02 2.02
CA ARG A 275 17.21 -25.97 2.55
C ARG A 275 17.07 -24.65 1.78
N LEU A 276 16.96 -24.69 0.45
CA LEU A 276 16.79 -23.49 -0.37
C LEU A 276 15.36 -22.90 -0.27
N GLN A 277 14.35 -23.75 -0.18
CA GLN A 277 12.94 -23.33 -0.09
C GLN A 277 12.58 -22.73 1.26
N LYS A 278 13.22 -23.18 2.34
CA LYS A 278 12.92 -22.76 3.71
C LYS A 278 12.95 -21.24 3.91
N ASP A 279 13.87 -20.57 3.25
CA ASP A 279 14.08 -19.12 3.41
C ASP A 279 13.30 -18.28 2.37
N LEU A 280 12.55 -18.93 1.46
CA LEU A 280 11.66 -18.24 0.54
C LEU A 280 10.49 -17.60 1.30
N HIS A 281 10.09 -16.42 0.85
CA HIS A 281 8.85 -15.83 1.30
C HIS A 281 7.67 -16.66 0.77
N ARG A 282 6.61 -16.75 1.57
CA ARG A 282 5.34 -17.35 1.14
C ARG A 282 4.81 -16.59 -0.08
N GLU A 283 4.35 -17.32 -1.09
CA GLU A 283 3.78 -16.78 -2.32
C GLU A 283 2.48 -17.51 -2.70
N THR A 284 1.82 -17.04 -3.77
CA THR A 284 0.66 -17.74 -4.35
C THR A 284 1.07 -19.13 -4.86
N PRO A 285 0.16 -20.13 -4.91
CA PRO A 285 0.51 -21.48 -5.36
C PRO A 285 1.21 -21.52 -6.72
N ALA A 286 0.73 -20.72 -7.68
CA ALA A 286 1.33 -20.65 -9.02
C ALA A 286 2.75 -20.05 -9.02
N THR A 287 3.03 -19.08 -8.14
CA THR A 287 4.37 -18.49 -8.02
C THR A 287 5.32 -19.39 -7.24
N ALA A 288 4.85 -19.99 -6.15
CA ALA A 288 5.62 -20.96 -5.37
C ALA A 288 6.02 -22.17 -6.24
N GLU A 289 5.12 -22.66 -7.10
CA GLU A 289 5.42 -23.73 -8.04
C GLU A 289 6.51 -23.35 -9.04
N ARG A 290 6.47 -22.12 -9.60
CA ARG A 290 7.55 -21.62 -10.48
C ARG A 290 8.89 -21.52 -9.75
N GLN A 291 8.89 -21.07 -8.49
CA GLN A 291 10.10 -21.01 -7.66
C GLN A 291 10.65 -22.41 -7.38
N ARG A 292 9.78 -23.38 -7.10
CA ARG A 292 10.15 -24.80 -6.92
C ARG A 292 10.83 -25.35 -8.17
N GLN A 293 10.24 -25.13 -9.35
CA GLN A 293 10.82 -25.55 -10.64
C GLN A 293 12.18 -24.88 -10.92
N ALA A 294 12.33 -23.60 -10.57
CA ALA A 294 13.60 -22.90 -10.69
C ALA A 294 14.68 -23.48 -9.77
N ILE A 295 14.32 -23.83 -8.53
CA ILE A 295 15.21 -24.51 -7.58
C ILE A 295 15.59 -25.90 -8.09
N GLU A 296 14.64 -26.69 -8.58
CA GLU A 296 14.91 -28.02 -9.15
C GLU A 296 15.87 -27.94 -10.33
N THR A 297 15.67 -26.97 -11.23
CA THR A 297 16.59 -26.73 -12.35
C THR A 297 17.99 -26.37 -11.85
N LEU A 298 18.08 -25.52 -10.82
CA LEU A 298 19.34 -25.11 -10.20
C LEU A 298 20.06 -26.30 -9.52
N LEU A 299 19.32 -27.22 -8.90
CA LEU A 299 19.87 -28.40 -8.22
C LEU A 299 20.37 -29.49 -9.17
N THR A 300 20.09 -29.41 -10.47
CA THR A 300 20.77 -30.25 -11.48
C THR A 300 22.27 -29.96 -11.59
N ARG A 301 22.74 -28.89 -10.93
CA ARG A 301 24.15 -28.48 -10.85
C ARG A 301 24.85 -29.13 -9.65
N GLY A 302 26.17 -28.97 -9.53
CA GLY A 302 26.93 -29.62 -8.46
C GLY A 302 26.57 -29.09 -7.07
N CYS A 303 25.94 -29.92 -6.23
CA CYS A 303 25.50 -29.55 -4.89
C CYS A 303 26.28 -30.34 -3.84
N ARG A 304 26.87 -29.65 -2.85
CA ARG A 304 27.61 -30.28 -1.74
C ARG A 304 27.37 -29.54 -0.42
N THR A 305 27.59 -30.23 0.69
CA THR A 305 27.69 -29.62 2.01
C THR A 305 29.16 -29.36 2.33
N LEU A 306 29.50 -28.14 2.73
CA LEU A 306 30.82 -27.77 3.23
C LEU A 306 30.75 -27.60 4.74
N ARG A 307 31.32 -28.56 5.48
CA ARG A 307 31.59 -28.42 6.91
C ARG A 307 32.96 -27.81 7.10
N TYR A 308 33.02 -26.66 7.75
CA TYR A 308 34.28 -25.94 7.88
C TYR A 308 34.40 -25.12 9.15
N GLY A 309 35.63 -24.90 9.59
CA GLY A 309 35.96 -23.97 10.66
C GLY A 309 37.37 -23.41 10.50
N GLY A 310 37.69 -22.37 11.26
CA GLY A 310 38.94 -21.62 11.12
C GLY A 310 38.79 -20.37 10.23
N ASP A 311 39.91 -19.93 9.66
CA ASP A 311 40.02 -18.68 8.90
C ASP A 311 39.32 -18.79 7.52
N PRO A 312 38.42 -17.84 7.16
CA PRO A 312 37.75 -17.85 5.87
C PRO A 312 38.70 -17.80 4.66
N HIS A 313 39.89 -17.20 4.76
CA HIS A 313 40.87 -17.17 3.66
C HIS A 313 41.44 -18.56 3.35
N GLN A 314 41.75 -19.35 4.39
CA GLN A 314 42.23 -20.71 4.20
C GLN A 314 41.18 -21.60 3.52
N VAL A 315 39.91 -21.41 3.88
CA VAL A 315 38.78 -22.10 3.25
C VAL A 315 38.58 -21.62 1.81
N ALA A 316 38.72 -20.32 1.54
CA ALA A 316 38.65 -19.75 0.21
C ALA A 316 39.75 -20.31 -0.71
N ASP A 317 40.99 -20.43 -0.22
CA ASP A 317 42.10 -21.01 -0.98
C ASP A 317 41.89 -22.49 -1.30
N ALA A 318 41.37 -23.27 -0.34
CA ALA A 318 41.01 -24.67 -0.56
C ALA A 318 39.91 -24.81 -1.65
N LEU A 319 38.89 -23.95 -1.59
CA LEU A 319 37.83 -23.91 -2.61
C LEU A 319 38.37 -23.48 -3.98
N LEU A 320 39.27 -22.50 -4.04
CA LEU A 320 39.91 -22.08 -5.28
C LEU A 320 40.70 -23.22 -5.93
N CYS A 321 41.44 -23.99 -5.14
CA CYS A 321 42.16 -25.17 -5.60
C CYS A 321 41.20 -26.22 -6.17
N LEU A 322 40.06 -26.47 -5.52
CA LEU A 322 39.05 -27.42 -6.01
C LEU A 322 38.38 -26.96 -7.30
N VAL A 323 38.04 -25.68 -7.41
CA VAL A 323 37.44 -25.10 -8.62
C VAL A 323 38.43 -25.17 -9.80
N LYS A 324 39.72 -24.90 -9.58
CA LYS A 324 40.77 -25.06 -10.60
C LYS A 324 41.03 -26.52 -10.96
N GLY A 325 40.95 -27.43 -9.99
CA GLY A 325 41.20 -28.86 -10.13
C GLY A 325 40.00 -29.70 -10.61
N GLY A 326 38.86 -29.07 -10.91
CA GLY A 326 37.67 -29.75 -11.44
C GLY A 326 36.86 -30.56 -10.42
N TRP A 327 36.88 -30.16 -9.14
CA TRP A 327 36.15 -30.81 -8.04
C TRP A 327 36.53 -32.29 -7.81
N ASN A 328 37.69 -32.72 -8.29
CA ASN A 328 38.25 -34.05 -8.04
C ASN A 328 38.76 -34.13 -6.60
N ALA A 329 37.92 -34.65 -5.71
CA ALA A 329 38.25 -34.90 -4.31
C ALA A 329 39.07 -36.19 -4.15
N ALA A 330 40.30 -36.22 -4.66
CA ALA A 330 41.27 -37.25 -4.30
C ALA A 330 42.19 -36.75 -3.19
N GLN A 331 41.61 -36.32 -2.05
CA GLN A 331 42.22 -36.15 -0.73
C GLN A 331 41.26 -35.39 0.20
N ALA A 332 40.25 -36.07 0.73
CA ALA A 332 39.55 -35.63 1.95
C ALA A 332 39.02 -36.88 2.66
N ALA A 333 39.52 -37.14 3.87
CA ALA A 333 39.18 -38.32 4.65
C ALA A 333 37.70 -38.28 5.04
N SER A 334 36.99 -39.36 4.70
CA SER A 334 35.57 -39.56 4.95
C SER A 334 35.27 -39.86 6.41
N PHE A 335 34.34 -39.12 7.02
CA PHE A 335 33.55 -39.61 8.15
C PHE A 335 32.08 -39.18 7.99
N SER A 336 31.20 -40.17 7.94
CA SER A 336 29.75 -39.98 7.91
C SER A 336 29.23 -39.59 9.30
N VAL A 337 28.55 -38.45 9.42
CA VAL A 337 27.77 -38.07 10.62
C VAL A 337 26.28 -38.38 10.35
N PRO A 338 25.49 -38.83 11.35
CA PRO A 338 24.12 -39.29 11.12
C PRO A 338 23.22 -38.14 10.66
N ASN A 339 22.40 -38.42 9.64
CA ASN A 339 21.30 -37.58 9.19
C ASN A 339 20.37 -37.23 10.36
N LYS A 340 20.40 -35.97 10.82
CA LYS A 340 19.25 -35.42 11.53
C LYS A 340 18.16 -35.21 10.50
N SER A 341 17.17 -36.11 10.47
CA SER A 341 15.93 -35.90 9.73
C SER A 341 15.24 -34.66 10.27
N PHE A 342 15.38 -33.53 9.58
CA PHE A 342 14.56 -32.34 9.81
C PHE A 342 13.19 -32.57 9.17
N ARG A 343 12.34 -33.36 9.82
CA ARG A 343 10.90 -33.36 9.53
C ARG A 343 10.23 -32.31 10.40
N GLY A 344 10.41 -31.05 10.03
CA GLY A 344 9.56 -29.95 10.48
C GLY A 344 8.69 -29.51 9.31
N GLU A 345 7.41 -29.25 9.53
CA GLU A 345 6.57 -28.60 8.52
C GLU A 345 7.29 -27.31 8.05
N ILE A 346 7.67 -27.25 6.78
CA ILE A 346 8.26 -26.05 6.18
C ILE A 346 7.13 -25.05 5.97
N THR A 347 6.77 -24.32 7.02
CA THR A 347 5.94 -23.12 6.88
C THR A 347 6.79 -22.01 6.28
N ALA A 348 6.58 -21.71 5.01
CA ALA A 348 7.20 -20.57 4.33
C ALA A 348 6.96 -19.27 5.12
N CYS A 349 8.00 -18.46 5.28
CA CYS A 349 7.94 -17.24 6.06
C CYS A 349 7.11 -16.17 5.32
N ASP A 350 6.17 -15.50 5.99
CA ASP A 350 5.41 -14.38 5.42
C ASP A 350 5.74 -13.08 6.18
N PRO A 351 6.93 -12.48 5.97
CA PRO A 351 7.36 -11.30 6.71
C PRO A 351 6.50 -10.07 6.41
N LEU A 352 5.83 -10.06 5.25
CA LEU A 352 4.92 -9.00 4.81
C LEU A 352 3.50 -9.18 5.37
N ARG A 353 3.18 -10.37 5.90
CA ARG A 353 1.87 -10.77 6.42
C ARG A 353 0.74 -10.71 5.39
N ARG A 354 1.07 -10.96 4.11
CA ARG A 354 0.13 -10.93 2.97
C ARG A 354 -0.99 -11.94 3.11
N PHE A 355 -0.70 -13.13 3.63
CA PHE A 355 -1.65 -14.25 3.67
C PHE A 355 -2.28 -14.43 5.04
N ARG A 356 -2.41 -13.33 5.80
CA ARG A 356 -3.11 -13.33 7.08
C ARG A 356 -4.58 -13.74 6.87
N ALA A 357 -5.08 -14.61 7.75
CA ALA A 357 -6.47 -15.01 7.73
C ALA A 357 -7.39 -13.88 8.22
N THR A 358 -8.53 -13.70 7.55
CA THR A 358 -9.62 -12.78 7.91
C THR A 358 -10.90 -13.58 8.18
N PRO A 359 -10.95 -14.36 9.29
CA PRO A 359 -12.01 -15.34 9.53
C PRO A 359 -13.38 -14.71 9.84
N LEU A 360 -13.41 -13.43 10.21
CA LEU A 360 -14.65 -12.73 10.52
C LEU A 360 -15.17 -12.08 9.25
N THR A 361 -16.41 -12.39 8.88
CA THR A 361 -17.04 -11.85 7.67
C THR A 361 -18.43 -11.34 7.97
N ILE A 362 -18.79 -10.22 7.34
CA ILE A 362 -20.16 -9.71 7.27
C ILE A 362 -20.44 -9.21 5.86
N ASP A 363 -21.59 -9.57 5.32
CA ASP A 363 -22.11 -8.98 4.09
C ASP A 363 -23.04 -7.83 4.48
N VAL A 364 -22.71 -6.60 4.09
CA VAL A 364 -23.47 -5.39 4.40
C VAL A 364 -24.09 -4.81 3.14
N LEU A 365 -25.22 -4.11 3.29
CA LEU A 365 -25.82 -3.32 2.22
C LEU A 365 -25.59 -1.85 2.46
N ALA A 366 -24.51 -1.31 1.91
CA ALA A 366 -24.24 0.12 1.96
C ALA A 366 -25.03 0.80 0.83
N MET A 367 -26.06 1.58 1.17
CA MET A 367 -26.83 2.38 0.19
C MET A 367 -27.41 1.51 -0.95
N GLY A 368 -27.93 0.33 -0.61
CA GLY A 368 -28.47 -0.63 -1.56
C GLY A 368 -27.44 -1.44 -2.36
N LYS A 369 -26.15 -1.23 -2.10
CA LYS A 369 -25.02 -1.92 -2.75
C LYS A 369 -24.41 -2.94 -1.78
N SER A 370 -24.18 -4.16 -2.25
CA SER A 370 -23.68 -5.24 -1.39
C SER A 370 -22.15 -5.20 -1.31
N ILE A 371 -21.62 -5.11 -0.10
CA ILE A 371 -20.18 -5.11 0.19
C ILE A 371 -19.91 -6.22 1.20
N ARG A 372 -18.93 -7.08 0.90
CA ARG A 372 -18.41 -8.03 1.87
C ARG A 372 -17.29 -7.39 2.66
N VAL A 373 -17.35 -7.43 3.98
CA VAL A 373 -16.26 -7.03 4.87
C VAL A 373 -15.65 -8.27 5.51
N GLU A 374 -14.37 -8.50 5.29
CA GLU A 374 -13.55 -9.56 5.89
C GLU A 374 -12.52 -8.94 6.83
N THR A 375 -12.38 -9.47 8.04
CA THR A 375 -11.46 -8.92 9.04
C THR A 375 -10.90 -9.97 10.01
N ASP A 376 -9.80 -9.64 10.66
CA ASP A 376 -9.23 -10.37 11.80
C ASP A 376 -9.68 -9.81 13.16
N SER A 377 -10.48 -8.74 13.18
CA SER A 377 -10.82 -8.00 14.38
C SER A 377 -12.31 -7.89 14.63
N HIS A 378 -12.76 -8.37 15.78
CA HIS A 378 -14.15 -8.20 16.23
C HIS A 378 -14.55 -6.73 16.38
N LEU A 379 -13.59 -5.86 16.71
CA LEU A 379 -13.81 -4.43 16.86
C LEU A 379 -14.14 -3.79 15.51
N ILE A 380 -13.34 -4.09 14.48
CA ILE A 380 -13.59 -3.65 13.10
C ILE A 380 -14.94 -4.18 12.60
N LEU A 381 -15.23 -5.47 12.82
CA LEU A 381 -16.51 -6.07 12.44
C LEU A 381 -17.70 -5.36 13.10
N LYS A 382 -17.59 -5.08 14.41
CA LYS A 382 -18.62 -4.35 15.17
C LYS A 382 -18.85 -2.94 14.62
N HIS A 383 -17.77 -2.20 14.36
CA HIS A 383 -17.89 -0.83 13.82
C HIS A 383 -18.47 -0.82 12.39
N ALA A 384 -18.05 -1.74 11.53
CA ALA A 384 -18.61 -1.90 10.19
C ALA A 384 -20.11 -2.25 10.26
N THR A 385 -20.49 -3.20 11.12
CA THR A 385 -21.90 -3.55 11.35
C THR A 385 -22.70 -2.33 11.78
N ARG A 386 -22.23 -1.61 12.81
CA ARG A 386 -22.92 -0.39 13.31
C ARG A 386 -23.05 0.68 12.24
N ALA A 387 -22.05 0.87 11.38
CA ALA A 387 -22.08 1.86 10.31
C ALA A 387 -23.15 1.55 9.24
N PHE A 388 -23.34 0.27 8.91
CA PHE A 388 -24.19 -0.12 7.78
C PHE A 388 -25.57 -0.70 8.16
N ILE A 389 -25.80 -1.09 9.41
CA ILE A 389 -27.07 -1.70 9.87
C ILE A 389 -28.31 -0.86 9.51
N ARG A 390 -28.17 0.46 9.48
CA ARG A 390 -29.25 1.40 9.13
C ARG A 390 -29.71 1.35 7.67
N PHE A 391 -28.92 0.76 6.77
CA PHE A 391 -29.25 0.58 5.36
C PHE A 391 -29.69 -0.85 5.03
N GLU A 392 -29.64 -1.77 6.01
CA GLU A 392 -29.96 -3.17 5.77
C GLU A 392 -31.42 -3.34 5.38
N ARG A 393 -31.61 -3.91 4.19
CA ARG A 393 -32.87 -4.51 3.72
C ARG A 393 -32.53 -5.91 3.26
N THR A 394 -33.43 -6.88 3.39
CA THR A 394 -33.18 -8.23 2.84
C THR A 394 -32.98 -8.15 1.33
N LYS A 395 -31.75 -8.33 0.86
CA LYS A 395 -31.41 -8.54 -0.56
C LYS A 395 -30.49 -9.74 -0.64
N ASN A 396 -30.96 -10.80 -1.29
CA ASN A 396 -30.17 -11.98 -1.60
C ASN A 396 -29.47 -11.76 -2.94
N GLY A 397 -28.14 -11.72 -2.94
CA GLY A 397 -27.33 -11.61 -4.15
C GLY A 397 -25.83 -11.64 -3.82
N PRO A 398 -24.95 -11.92 -4.78
CA PRO A 398 -23.51 -11.92 -4.57
C PRO A 398 -23.01 -10.50 -4.26
N SER A 399 -21.98 -10.42 -3.40
CA SER A 399 -21.36 -9.14 -3.01
C SER A 399 -20.75 -8.46 -4.23
N GLN A 400 -21.02 -7.17 -4.41
CA GLN A 400 -20.52 -6.37 -5.55
C GLN A 400 -19.09 -5.90 -5.35
N PHE A 401 -18.57 -5.99 -4.11
CA PHE A 401 -17.24 -5.52 -3.75
C PHE A 401 -16.77 -6.21 -2.47
N VAL A 402 -15.46 -6.41 -2.31
CA VAL A 402 -14.87 -7.02 -1.11
C VAL A 402 -13.93 -6.04 -0.42
N TRP A 403 -14.09 -5.87 0.88
CA TRP A 403 -13.22 -5.11 1.77
C TRP A 403 -12.51 -6.05 2.73
N ARG A 404 -11.18 -6.10 2.69
CA ARG A 404 -10.37 -6.81 3.68
C ARG A 404 -9.71 -5.81 4.59
N ILE A 405 -10.05 -5.83 5.88
CA ILE A 405 -9.54 -4.86 6.86
C ILE A 405 -8.89 -5.61 8.00
N VAL A 406 -7.62 -5.37 8.27
CA VAL A 406 -6.88 -6.01 9.38
C VAL A 406 -6.27 -4.99 10.31
N SER A 407 -6.20 -5.34 11.59
CA SER A 407 -5.53 -4.50 12.59
C SER A 407 -4.13 -5.01 12.95
N GLU A 408 -3.20 -4.09 13.22
CA GLU A 408 -1.87 -4.40 13.73
C GLU A 408 -1.75 -4.01 15.21
N PRO A 409 -1.08 -4.82 16.05
CA PRO A 409 -0.84 -4.46 17.45
C PRO A 409 -0.18 -3.08 17.57
N SER A 410 -0.65 -2.29 18.53
CA SER A 410 -0.18 -0.93 18.78
C SER A 410 0.03 -0.72 20.28
N GLU A 411 1.18 -0.15 20.65
CA GLU A 411 1.51 0.22 22.03
C GLU A 411 1.06 1.64 22.40
N GLU A 412 0.54 2.41 21.43
CA GLU A 412 0.21 3.82 21.62
C GLU A 412 -1.15 4.00 22.35
N PRO A 413 -1.17 4.66 23.52
CA PRO A 413 -2.39 4.83 24.32
C PRO A 413 -3.30 5.96 23.84
N GLN A 414 -2.76 6.95 23.11
CA GLN A 414 -3.51 8.12 22.61
C GLN A 414 -3.46 8.17 21.08
N VAL A 415 -4.63 8.35 20.45
CA VAL A 415 -4.77 8.37 19.00
C VAL A 415 -4.67 9.81 18.48
N CYS A 416 -3.67 10.08 17.65
CA CYS A 416 -3.65 11.24 16.79
C CYS A 416 -3.70 10.75 15.33
N TRP A 417 -4.79 11.06 14.63
CA TRP A 417 -4.94 10.65 13.22
C TRP A 417 -4.02 11.50 12.32
N PRO A 418 -3.10 10.87 11.57
CA PRO A 418 -2.18 11.56 10.67
C PRO A 418 -2.92 12.08 9.43
N PRO A 419 -2.30 13.01 8.67
CA PRO A 419 -2.87 13.46 7.42
C PRO A 419 -3.02 12.30 6.42
N LEU A 420 -4.12 12.35 5.67
CA LEU A 420 -4.33 11.48 4.52
C LEU A 420 -3.53 12.01 3.32
N THR A 421 -2.86 11.11 2.63
CA THR A 421 -2.34 11.38 1.29
C THR A 421 -2.74 10.25 0.38
N ALA A 422 -2.81 10.51 -0.91
CA ALA A 422 -3.19 9.50 -1.87
C ALA A 422 -2.36 9.58 -3.13
N PHE A 423 -2.32 8.45 -3.83
CA PHE A 423 -1.77 8.36 -5.17
C PHE A 423 -2.54 7.27 -5.93
N SER A 424 -2.59 7.42 -7.24
CA SER A 424 -3.39 6.56 -8.11
C SER A 424 -2.64 6.24 -9.40
N ASP A 425 -2.98 5.08 -9.95
CA ASP A 425 -2.67 4.73 -11.33
C ASP A 425 -3.94 4.36 -12.10
N GLU A 426 -3.87 3.69 -13.24
CA GLU A 426 -5.07 3.31 -13.99
C GLU A 426 -5.94 2.32 -13.20
N THR A 427 -5.34 1.22 -12.72
CA THR A 427 -6.07 0.10 -12.10
C THR A 427 -6.11 0.13 -10.57
N VAL A 428 -5.18 0.86 -9.94
CA VAL A 428 -5.04 0.90 -8.48
C VAL A 428 -5.20 2.31 -7.91
N ARG A 429 -5.72 2.41 -6.70
CA ARG A 429 -5.80 3.64 -5.90
C ARG A 429 -5.30 3.32 -4.49
N TYR A 430 -4.57 4.22 -3.84
CA TYR A 430 -4.31 4.07 -2.41
C TYR A 430 -4.27 5.38 -1.65
N ILE A 431 -4.57 5.29 -0.37
CA ILE A 431 -4.47 6.34 0.63
C ILE A 431 -3.47 5.87 1.69
N ASN A 432 -2.42 6.64 1.96
CA ASN A 432 -1.65 6.47 3.20
C ASN A 432 -2.34 7.21 4.35
N ILE A 433 -2.24 6.66 5.54
CA ILE A 433 -2.70 7.26 6.79
C ILE A 433 -1.48 7.26 7.71
N GLY A 434 -0.65 8.29 7.54
CA GLY A 434 0.70 8.31 8.10
C GLY A 434 1.56 7.17 7.54
N ARG A 435 2.48 6.64 8.35
CA ARG A 435 3.46 5.64 7.93
C ARG A 435 2.99 4.18 8.04
N ARG A 436 2.13 3.88 9.01
CA ARG A 436 1.79 2.50 9.43
C ARG A 436 0.37 2.06 9.10
N SER A 437 -0.37 2.87 8.36
CA SER A 437 -1.75 2.59 7.98
C SER A 437 -1.98 3.00 6.55
N PHE A 438 -2.78 2.22 5.82
CA PHE A 438 -3.15 2.52 4.45
C PHE A 438 -4.48 1.88 4.08
N ILE A 439 -5.11 2.43 3.05
CA ILE A 439 -6.22 1.84 2.31
C ILE A 439 -5.78 1.73 0.87
N ALA A 440 -5.93 0.56 0.25
CA ALA A 440 -5.63 0.37 -1.15
C ALA A 440 -6.79 -0.33 -1.86
N MET A 441 -6.97 -0.03 -3.13
CA MET A 441 -8.04 -0.54 -3.96
C MET A 441 -7.50 -1.02 -5.29
N ASP A 442 -7.94 -2.21 -5.67
CA ASP A 442 -7.79 -2.77 -7.00
C ASP A 442 -9.16 -2.70 -7.69
N LEU A 443 -9.26 -1.83 -8.69
CA LEU A 443 -10.51 -1.58 -9.41
C LEU A 443 -10.94 -2.78 -10.24
N MET A 444 -9.99 -3.56 -10.76
CA MET A 444 -10.28 -4.72 -11.62
C MET A 444 -10.73 -5.92 -10.80
N ALA A 445 -10.07 -6.15 -9.65
CA ALA A 445 -10.46 -7.20 -8.72
C ALA A 445 -11.72 -6.86 -7.91
N ARG A 446 -12.17 -5.59 -7.94
CA ARG A 446 -13.25 -5.06 -7.07
C ARG A 446 -13.00 -5.38 -5.59
N GLU A 447 -11.74 -5.22 -5.20
CA GLU A 447 -11.24 -5.49 -3.86
C GLU A 447 -10.58 -4.24 -3.29
N ALA A 448 -10.84 -3.95 -2.01
CA ALA A 448 -10.09 -2.98 -1.25
C ALA A 448 -9.50 -3.62 0.00
N VAL A 449 -8.25 -3.31 0.28
CA VAL A 449 -7.55 -3.73 1.48
C VAL A 449 -7.28 -2.55 2.38
N GLY A 450 -7.28 -2.79 3.69
CA GLY A 450 -7.03 -1.78 4.69
C GLY A 450 -6.23 -2.37 5.85
N ILE A 451 -5.14 -1.71 6.24
CA ILE A 451 -4.36 -2.08 7.41
C ILE A 451 -4.25 -0.86 8.30
N LEU A 452 -4.56 -1.00 9.59
CA LEU A 452 -4.46 0.07 10.58
C LEU A 452 -3.96 -0.44 11.94
N PRO A 453 -3.31 0.40 12.75
CA PRO A 453 -3.03 0.10 14.14
C PRO A 453 -4.30 -0.16 14.95
N GLU A 454 -4.24 -1.05 15.93
CA GLU A 454 -5.38 -1.36 16.81
C GLU A 454 -5.86 -0.11 17.59
N SER A 455 -4.94 0.81 17.92
CA SER A 455 -5.29 2.09 18.54
C SER A 455 -6.27 2.90 17.68
N PHE A 456 -6.11 2.90 16.35
CA PHE A 456 -7.03 3.57 15.43
C PHE A 456 -8.38 2.87 15.34
N ALA A 457 -8.40 1.53 15.43
CA ALA A 457 -9.64 0.77 15.48
C ALA A 457 -10.43 1.01 16.79
N ARG A 458 -9.75 1.30 17.91
CA ARG A 458 -10.38 1.62 19.21
C ARG A 458 -11.02 3.01 19.25
N ASP A 459 -10.53 3.95 18.45
CA ASP A 459 -11.20 5.23 18.24
C ASP A 459 -12.35 5.08 17.24
N GLU A 460 -13.52 4.70 17.73
CA GLU A 460 -14.73 4.49 16.92
C GLU A 460 -15.09 5.68 16.01
N THR A 461 -14.95 6.91 16.53
CA THR A 461 -15.30 8.12 15.77
C THR A 461 -14.31 8.35 14.64
N GLY A 462 -13.01 8.20 14.93
CA GLY A 462 -11.96 8.29 13.91
C GLY A 462 -12.04 7.17 12.88
N PHE A 463 -12.26 5.94 13.33
CA PHE A 463 -12.40 4.79 12.45
C PHE A 463 -13.55 4.97 11.47
N SER A 464 -14.72 5.39 11.93
CA SER A 464 -15.88 5.65 11.06
C SER A 464 -15.68 6.87 10.15
N SER A 465 -15.20 7.99 10.69
CA SER A 465 -15.17 9.28 10.00
C SER A 465 -13.93 9.51 9.12
N VAL A 466 -12.86 8.77 9.36
CA VAL A 466 -11.61 8.83 8.59
C VAL A 466 -11.46 7.56 7.78
N PHE A 467 -11.28 6.41 8.44
CA PHE A 467 -10.91 5.17 7.75
C PHE A 467 -12.05 4.62 6.88
N LEU A 468 -13.20 4.34 7.49
CA LEU A 468 -14.35 3.73 6.80
C LEU A 468 -14.96 4.69 5.78
N ALA A 469 -15.02 5.98 6.11
CA ALA A 469 -15.43 7.03 5.17
C ALA A 469 -14.50 7.06 3.95
N SER A 470 -13.18 7.11 4.13
CA SER A 470 -12.21 7.07 3.02
C SER A 470 -12.33 5.79 2.17
N MET A 471 -12.48 4.63 2.80
CA MET A 471 -12.68 3.37 2.10
C MET A 471 -13.95 3.37 1.26
N PHE A 472 -15.05 3.91 1.79
CA PHE A 472 -16.30 4.05 1.05
C PHE A 472 -16.21 5.07 -0.08
N TYR A 473 -15.53 6.21 0.13
CA TYR A 473 -15.31 7.21 -0.90
C TYR A 473 -14.60 6.65 -2.13
N LEU A 474 -13.56 5.83 -1.93
CA LEU A 474 -12.86 5.15 -3.02
C LEU A 474 -13.76 4.12 -3.71
N THR A 475 -14.67 3.47 -2.96
CA THR A 475 -15.47 2.33 -3.46
C THR A 475 -16.72 2.81 -4.19
N ALA A 476 -17.29 3.95 -3.77
CA ALA A 476 -18.58 4.44 -4.21
C ALA A 476 -18.72 4.54 -5.75
N PRO A 477 -17.75 5.10 -6.50
CA PRO A 477 -17.87 5.17 -7.96
C PRO A 477 -17.99 3.79 -8.64
N MET A 478 -17.27 2.78 -8.15
CA MET A 478 -17.35 1.39 -8.65
C MET A 478 -18.69 0.70 -8.32
N LEU A 479 -19.46 1.27 -7.40
CA LEU A 479 -20.80 0.83 -7.04
C LEU A 479 -21.89 1.63 -7.77
N GLY A 480 -21.52 2.54 -8.69
CA GLY A 480 -22.46 3.44 -9.38
C GLY A 480 -23.00 4.55 -8.48
N LEU A 481 -22.29 4.86 -7.39
CA LEU A 481 -22.61 5.97 -6.48
C LEU A 481 -21.65 7.13 -6.74
N GLN A 482 -22.19 8.29 -7.10
CA GLN A 482 -21.43 9.51 -7.28
C GLN A 482 -21.41 10.32 -5.97
N PRO A 483 -20.26 10.39 -5.26
CA PRO A 483 -20.14 11.23 -4.08
C PRO A 483 -20.11 12.71 -4.45
N VAL A 484 -20.77 13.54 -3.63
CA VAL A 484 -20.70 15.00 -3.66
C VAL A 484 -20.56 15.56 -2.24
N SER A 485 -19.78 16.63 -2.09
CA SER A 485 -19.64 17.35 -0.82
C SER A 485 -20.84 18.26 -0.61
N ALA A 486 -21.84 17.75 0.12
CA ALA A 486 -23.10 18.43 0.40
C ALA A 486 -23.71 17.93 1.71
N ALA A 487 -24.49 18.79 2.36
CA ALA A 487 -25.47 18.35 3.33
C ALA A 487 -26.80 18.05 2.63
N CYS A 488 -27.68 17.30 3.30
CA CYS A 488 -29.03 17.04 2.83
C CYS A 488 -30.01 17.08 4.00
N VAL A 489 -31.10 17.81 3.81
CA VAL A 489 -32.28 17.74 4.69
C VAL A 489 -33.45 17.16 3.92
N ALA A 490 -34.32 16.42 4.60
CA ALA A 490 -35.41 15.72 3.95
C ALA A 490 -36.77 15.95 4.62
N GLN A 491 -37.83 15.68 3.87
CA GLN A 491 -39.20 15.63 4.37
C GLN A 491 -39.95 14.52 3.62
N GLY A 492 -40.14 13.39 4.28
CA GLY A 492 -40.62 12.18 3.62
C GLY A 492 -39.62 11.74 2.53
N LYS A 493 -40.08 11.57 1.29
CA LYS A 493 -39.23 11.18 0.15
C LYS A 493 -38.50 12.34 -0.53
N LYS A 494 -38.79 13.60 -0.16
CA LYS A 494 -38.17 14.78 -0.77
C LYS A 494 -36.87 15.13 -0.08
N GLY A 495 -35.84 15.46 -0.85
CA GLY A 495 -34.56 15.94 -0.35
C GLY A 495 -34.22 17.34 -0.87
N LEU A 496 -33.60 18.15 -0.01
CA LEU A 496 -32.95 19.40 -0.37
C LEU A 496 -31.43 19.21 -0.26
N LEU A 497 -30.71 19.42 -1.35
CA LEU A 497 -29.24 19.40 -1.32
C LEU A 497 -28.72 20.78 -0.91
N VAL A 498 -27.83 20.81 0.07
CA VAL A 498 -27.28 22.04 0.63
C VAL A 498 -25.76 22.04 0.44
N PHE A 499 -25.29 22.93 -0.41
CA PHE A 499 -23.89 23.10 -0.78
C PHE A 499 -23.29 24.35 -0.12
N GLY A 500 -21.97 24.39 -0.03
CA GLY A 500 -21.23 25.54 0.49
C GLY A 500 -19.81 25.15 0.89
N PRO A 501 -18.88 26.12 1.00
CA PRO A 501 -17.50 25.85 1.40
C PRO A 501 -17.39 25.33 2.86
N PRO A 502 -16.22 24.87 3.30
CA PRO A 502 -15.97 24.61 4.72
C PRO A 502 -16.36 25.81 5.60
N ASN A 503 -16.88 25.55 6.81
CA ASN A 503 -17.37 26.57 7.76
C ASN A 503 -18.58 27.42 7.29
N SER A 504 -19.18 27.11 6.13
CA SER A 504 -20.36 27.82 5.62
C SER A 504 -21.66 27.51 6.35
N GLY A 505 -21.63 26.88 7.54
CA GLY A 505 -22.81 26.56 8.34
C GLY A 505 -23.68 25.39 7.86
N LYS A 506 -23.25 24.59 6.87
CA LYS A 506 -24.03 23.44 6.33
C LYS A 506 -24.51 22.48 7.42
N THR A 507 -23.60 21.92 8.20
CA THR A 507 -23.90 20.95 9.26
C THR A 507 -24.81 21.58 10.32
N THR A 508 -24.50 22.80 10.78
CA THR A 508 -25.28 23.50 11.80
C THR A 508 -26.71 23.81 11.34
N SER A 509 -26.88 24.39 10.15
CA SER A 509 -28.21 24.73 9.60
C SER A 509 -29.05 23.48 9.31
N SER A 510 -28.43 22.42 8.78
CA SER A 510 -29.10 21.15 8.52
C SER A 510 -29.53 20.44 9.79
N TYR A 511 -28.72 20.50 10.86
CA TYR A 511 -29.11 20.00 12.17
C TYR A 511 -30.24 20.82 12.79
N SER A 512 -30.17 22.16 12.73
CA SER A 512 -31.23 23.05 13.24
C SER A 512 -32.57 22.84 12.54
N ALA A 513 -32.57 22.42 11.28
CA ALA A 513 -33.77 22.11 10.51
C ALA A 513 -34.65 21.00 11.15
N ARG A 514 -34.08 20.15 12.01
CA ARG A 514 -34.84 19.16 12.81
C ARG A 514 -35.92 19.80 13.66
N LYS A 515 -35.63 20.96 14.26
CA LYS A 515 -36.60 21.73 15.07
C LYS A 515 -37.77 22.25 14.23
N LEU A 516 -37.64 22.23 12.90
CA LEU A 516 -38.66 22.64 11.94
C LEU A 516 -39.37 21.46 11.27
N GLY A 517 -39.14 20.22 11.74
CA GLY A 517 -39.77 19.01 11.21
C GLY A 517 -39.12 18.46 9.94
N LEU A 518 -37.86 18.81 9.67
CA LEU A 518 -37.06 18.22 8.59
C LEU A 518 -36.11 17.15 9.13
N ASP A 519 -35.89 16.10 8.36
CA ASP A 519 -34.94 15.04 8.70
C ASP A 519 -33.50 15.50 8.38
N PHE A 520 -32.59 15.22 9.30
CA PHE A 520 -31.16 15.49 9.13
C PHE A 520 -30.51 14.31 8.41
N HIS A 521 -30.59 14.31 7.07
CA HIS A 521 -30.25 13.17 6.22
C HIS A 521 -28.74 13.02 6.01
N ALA A 522 -28.04 14.12 5.74
CA ALA A 522 -26.59 14.14 5.54
C ALA A 522 -25.99 15.49 5.95
N ASP A 523 -24.70 15.54 6.30
CA ASP A 523 -24.06 16.78 6.72
C ASP A 523 -22.76 17.13 5.99
N GLN A 524 -21.98 16.14 5.56
CA GLN A 524 -20.73 16.37 4.84
C GLN A 524 -20.81 15.86 3.42
N SER A 525 -21.51 14.75 3.22
CA SER A 525 -21.44 14.00 1.96
C SER A 525 -22.77 13.37 1.61
N VAL A 526 -23.14 13.49 0.34
CA VAL A 526 -24.29 12.82 -0.26
C VAL A 526 -23.76 11.90 -1.36
N PHE A 527 -24.29 10.69 -1.42
CA PHE A 527 -23.98 9.72 -2.46
C PHE A 527 -25.17 9.59 -3.38
N LEU A 528 -24.96 9.90 -4.66
CA LEU A 528 -26.02 10.03 -5.64
C LEU A 528 -26.00 8.85 -6.60
N GLU A 529 -27.15 8.35 -6.98
CA GLU A 529 -27.29 7.43 -8.11
C GLU A 529 -28.43 7.88 -9.01
N PHE A 530 -28.36 7.48 -10.28
CA PHE A 530 -29.47 7.65 -11.21
C PHE A 530 -30.20 6.32 -11.33
N ASP A 531 -31.42 6.23 -10.80
CA ASP A 531 -32.22 5.01 -10.80
C ASP A 531 -33.65 5.31 -11.27
N SER A 532 -34.15 4.48 -12.19
CA SER A 532 -35.54 4.52 -12.65
C SER A 532 -35.97 5.91 -13.15
N GLY A 533 -35.08 6.62 -13.85
CA GLY A 533 -35.34 7.94 -14.43
C GLY A 533 -35.18 9.13 -13.48
N ALA A 534 -34.81 8.90 -12.21
CA ALA A 534 -34.63 9.97 -11.23
C ALA A 534 -33.31 9.86 -10.47
N VAL A 535 -32.79 10.99 -10.01
CA VAL A 535 -31.66 11.00 -9.07
C VAL A 535 -32.16 10.63 -7.68
N ARG A 536 -31.41 9.74 -7.03
CA ARG A 536 -31.60 9.37 -5.63
C ARG A 536 -30.38 9.78 -4.81
N ALA A 537 -30.63 10.27 -3.60
CA ALA A 537 -29.62 10.78 -2.69
C ALA A 537 -29.59 10.00 -1.38
N TRP A 538 -28.44 9.40 -1.11
CA TRP A 538 -28.13 8.71 0.13
C TRP A 538 -27.28 9.58 1.05
N GLY A 539 -27.56 9.55 2.35
CA GLY A 539 -26.80 10.29 3.35
C GLY A 539 -25.61 9.50 3.90
N ASP A 540 -24.54 10.22 4.22
CA ASP A 540 -23.34 9.71 4.88
C ASP A 540 -23.60 9.02 6.22
N PHE A 541 -22.79 7.99 6.53
CA PHE A 541 -23.04 7.06 7.65
C PHE A 541 -22.19 7.23 8.89
N TRP A 542 -21.22 8.12 8.82
CA TRP A 542 -20.43 8.50 9.98
C TRP A 542 -21.11 9.65 10.75
N PRO A 543 -20.67 9.89 12.00
CA PRO A 543 -21.21 10.94 12.85
C PRO A 543 -21.14 12.34 12.21
N ALA A 544 -22.14 13.17 12.48
CA ALA A 544 -22.09 14.58 12.09
C ALA A 544 -21.00 15.29 12.89
N SER A 545 -20.22 16.16 12.23
CA SER A 545 -19.08 16.83 12.87
C SER A 545 -19.31 18.34 12.97
N PHE A 546 -19.31 18.84 14.20
CA PHE A 546 -19.49 20.25 14.53
C PHE A 546 -18.18 20.85 15.02
N ARG A 547 -17.97 22.15 14.75
CA ARG A 547 -16.89 22.90 15.38
C ARG A 547 -17.22 23.18 16.85
N PRO A 548 -16.26 23.16 17.79
CA PRO A 548 -16.53 23.38 19.21
C PRO A 548 -17.29 24.68 19.50
N GLU A 549 -17.04 25.75 18.73
CA GLU A 549 -17.70 27.05 18.89
C GLU A 549 -19.22 26.97 18.60
N THR A 550 -19.68 25.91 17.92
CA THR A 550 -21.09 25.69 17.60
C THR A 550 -21.94 25.50 18.86
N ILE A 551 -21.35 25.15 20.01
CA ILE A 551 -22.06 25.08 21.30
C ILE A 551 -22.77 26.40 21.63
N ARG A 552 -22.25 27.55 21.18
CA ARG A 552 -22.91 28.85 21.38
C ARG A 552 -24.28 28.95 20.71
N LEU A 553 -24.46 28.24 19.59
CA LEU A 553 -25.71 28.19 18.81
C LEU A 553 -26.57 26.98 19.17
N LEU A 554 -25.92 25.87 19.52
CA LEU A 554 -26.54 24.59 19.85
C LEU A 554 -25.98 24.07 21.19
N PRO A 555 -26.40 24.61 22.34
CA PRO A 555 -25.85 24.24 23.65
C PRO A 555 -25.99 22.75 23.97
N GLU A 556 -27.01 22.09 23.42
CA GLU A 556 -27.26 20.66 23.57
C GLU A 556 -26.09 19.76 23.11
N LEU A 557 -25.25 20.25 22.20
CA LEU A 557 -24.07 19.50 21.73
C LEU A 557 -23.08 19.19 22.85
N SER A 558 -23.02 20.03 23.89
CA SER A 558 -22.12 19.81 25.04
C SER A 558 -22.43 18.53 25.82
N ALA A 559 -23.69 18.10 25.83
CA ALA A 559 -24.14 16.90 26.53
C ALA A 559 -24.21 15.66 25.61
N LEU A 560 -24.47 15.87 24.31
CA LEU A 560 -24.78 14.79 23.38
C LEU A 560 -23.60 14.38 22.48
N ALA A 561 -22.68 15.30 22.18
CA ALA A 561 -21.59 15.03 21.24
C ALA A 561 -20.35 14.47 21.94
N ARG A 562 -19.59 13.66 21.21
CA ARG A 562 -18.27 13.15 21.63
C ARG A 562 -17.17 14.01 21.01
N THR A 563 -16.15 14.34 21.79
CA THR A 563 -14.97 15.03 21.26
C THR A 563 -14.14 14.08 20.41
N PHE A 564 -13.73 14.54 19.23
CA PHE A 564 -12.80 13.84 18.35
C PHE A 564 -11.76 14.83 17.83
N SER A 565 -10.50 14.41 17.82
CA SER A 565 -9.38 15.21 17.34
C SER A 565 -8.78 14.59 16.09
N TYR A 566 -8.66 15.40 15.05
CA TYR A 566 -7.97 15.06 13.82
C TYR A 566 -6.90 16.10 13.55
N ARG A 567 -5.63 15.67 13.62
CA ARG A 567 -4.47 16.57 13.62
C ARG A 567 -4.58 17.62 14.73
N ASP A 568 -4.51 18.90 14.36
CA ASP A 568 -4.60 20.08 15.20
C ASP A 568 -6.04 20.54 15.47
N ARG A 569 -7.05 19.83 14.91
CA ARG A 569 -8.44 20.26 14.95
C ARG A 569 -9.29 19.35 15.82
N THR A 570 -10.06 19.99 16.68
CA THR A 570 -11.07 19.32 17.51
C THR A 570 -12.46 19.49 16.89
N PHE A 571 -13.24 18.43 16.93
CA PHE A 571 -14.63 18.37 16.48
C PHE A 571 -15.51 17.78 17.57
N LEU A 572 -16.75 18.22 17.61
CA LEU A 572 -17.83 17.60 18.38
C LEU A 572 -18.60 16.70 17.42
N CYS A 573 -18.52 15.39 17.63
CA CYS A 573 -19.14 14.38 16.77
C CYS A 573 -20.42 13.86 17.42
N LEU A 574 -21.51 13.98 16.68
CA LEU A 574 -22.82 13.51 17.12
C LEU A 574 -23.29 12.40 16.19
N ASP A 575 -23.60 11.24 16.75
CA ASP A 575 -24.26 10.18 16.01
C ASP A 575 -25.58 10.70 15.45
N LYS A 576 -25.83 10.48 14.16
CA LYS A 576 -27.10 10.80 13.53
C LYS A 576 -28.14 9.85 14.13
N GLU A 577 -28.88 10.34 15.13
CA GLU A 577 -29.88 9.59 15.89
C GLU A 577 -30.82 8.75 15.01
N PRO A 578 -31.39 7.65 15.53
CA PRO A 578 -32.41 6.84 14.87
C PRO A 578 -33.78 7.56 14.73
N SER A 579 -33.81 8.90 14.76
CA SER A 579 -34.98 9.69 14.35
C SER A 579 -35.12 9.77 12.82
N ILE A 580 -34.09 9.38 12.07
CA ILE A 580 -34.26 8.90 10.70
C ILE A 580 -35.06 7.59 10.83
N SER A 581 -36.12 7.41 10.04
CA SER A 581 -36.86 6.14 9.98
C SER A 581 -35.91 4.94 10.09
N ARG A 582 -36.29 3.88 10.82
CA ARG A 582 -35.45 2.67 11.07
C ARG A 582 -34.73 2.10 9.83
N ASN A 583 -35.12 2.50 8.63
CA ASN A 583 -34.37 2.34 7.39
C ASN A 583 -33.92 3.71 6.87
N ALA A 584 -32.61 3.94 6.76
CA ALA A 584 -32.07 5.07 6.02
C ALA A 584 -32.37 4.88 4.53
N GLU A 585 -33.45 5.49 4.04
CA GLU A 585 -33.85 5.41 2.63
C GLU A 585 -33.21 6.54 1.81
N SER A 586 -32.97 6.28 0.53
CA SER A 586 -32.64 7.37 -0.39
C SER A 586 -33.80 8.36 -0.52
N VAL A 587 -33.49 9.64 -0.65
CA VAL A 587 -34.46 10.69 -0.96
C VAL A 587 -34.34 11.13 -2.41
N ILE A 588 -35.38 11.74 -2.96
CA ILE A 588 -35.39 12.35 -4.30
C ILE A 588 -35.05 13.83 -4.14
N PRO A 589 -33.89 14.31 -4.62
CA PRO A 589 -33.57 15.73 -4.61
C PRO A 589 -34.59 16.54 -5.41
N THR A 590 -35.22 17.53 -4.80
CA THR A 590 -36.20 18.41 -5.47
C THR A 590 -35.70 19.84 -5.67
N ALA A 591 -34.64 20.24 -4.96
CA ALA A 591 -34.02 21.55 -5.09
C ALA A 591 -32.58 21.54 -4.52
N CYS A 592 -31.82 22.58 -4.87
CA CYS A 592 -30.46 22.82 -4.38
C CYS A 592 -30.36 24.22 -3.74
N ILE A 593 -29.61 24.34 -2.64
CA ILE A 593 -29.24 25.64 -2.05
C ILE A 593 -27.72 25.72 -1.91
N PHE A 594 -27.14 26.84 -2.36
CA PHE A 594 -25.74 27.20 -2.16
C PHE A 594 -25.64 28.27 -1.08
N LEU A 595 -25.01 27.92 0.04
CA LEU A 595 -24.84 28.77 1.21
C LEU A 595 -23.69 29.77 1.04
N GLU A 596 -24.00 31.05 1.18
CA GLU A 596 -23.04 32.17 1.24
C GLU A 596 -23.24 32.89 2.57
N ARG A 597 -22.32 32.66 3.52
CA ARG A 597 -22.47 33.18 4.89
C ARG A 597 -21.86 34.57 5.00
N GLU A 598 -22.70 35.58 5.19
CA GLU A 598 -22.35 36.99 5.23
C GLU A 598 -23.17 37.71 6.32
N ASP A 599 -22.63 38.78 6.90
CA ASP A 599 -23.36 39.61 7.87
C ASP A 599 -24.33 40.57 7.15
N ALA A 600 -25.37 39.99 6.56
CA ALA A 600 -26.35 40.68 5.72
C ALA A 600 -27.77 40.15 5.96
N THR A 601 -28.77 40.93 5.55
CA THR A 601 -30.16 40.49 5.57
C THR A 601 -30.32 39.21 4.73
N PRO A 602 -30.95 38.15 5.27
CA PRO A 602 -31.12 36.90 4.55
C PRO A 602 -31.86 37.07 3.21
N ARG A 603 -31.29 36.54 2.12
CA ARG A 603 -31.87 36.62 0.78
C ARG A 603 -31.70 35.31 0.02
N LEU A 604 -32.79 34.84 -0.56
CA LEU A 604 -32.82 33.67 -1.44
C LEU A 604 -32.89 34.14 -2.90
N ILE A 605 -31.87 33.83 -3.69
CA ILE A 605 -31.71 34.30 -5.07
C ILE A 605 -31.71 33.09 -6.01
N PRO A 606 -32.64 32.98 -6.97
CA PRO A 606 -32.63 31.89 -7.96
C PRO A 606 -31.33 31.86 -8.78
N LEU A 607 -30.89 30.66 -9.14
CA LEU A 607 -29.74 30.43 -10.02
C LEU A 607 -30.20 29.88 -11.36
N SER A 608 -29.45 30.20 -12.43
CA SER A 608 -29.67 29.59 -13.74
C SER A 608 -29.22 28.12 -13.74
N ASN A 609 -29.74 27.33 -14.68
CA ASN A 609 -29.29 25.94 -14.86
C ASN A 609 -27.80 25.86 -15.21
N HIS A 610 -27.28 26.86 -15.95
CA HIS A 610 -25.87 26.94 -16.27
C HIS A 610 -25.00 27.13 -15.02
N ASP A 611 -25.34 28.12 -14.17
CA ASP A 611 -24.61 28.39 -12.94
C ASP A 611 -24.67 27.20 -11.97
N THR A 612 -25.84 26.56 -11.91
CA THR A 612 -26.05 25.36 -11.10
C THR A 612 -25.14 24.23 -11.58
N ARG A 613 -25.09 23.96 -12.88
CA ARG A 613 -24.22 22.92 -13.46
C ARG A 613 -22.75 23.13 -13.11
N VAL A 614 -22.27 24.38 -13.24
CA VAL A 614 -20.89 24.75 -12.91
C VAL A 614 -20.62 24.51 -11.42
N ARG A 615 -21.51 24.99 -10.54
CA ARG A 615 -21.33 24.87 -9.09
C ARG A 615 -21.40 23.42 -8.60
N VAL A 616 -22.37 22.62 -9.06
CA VAL A 616 -22.51 21.21 -8.63
C VAL A 616 -21.31 20.38 -9.09
N ARG A 617 -20.79 20.59 -10.30
CA ARG A 617 -19.58 19.85 -10.75
C ARG A 617 -18.35 20.17 -9.91
N ALA A 618 -18.27 21.36 -9.34
CA ALA A 618 -17.18 21.76 -8.45
C ALA A 618 -17.28 21.16 -7.03
N THR A 619 -18.37 20.46 -6.68
CA THR A 619 -18.56 19.86 -5.34
C THR A 619 -18.17 18.39 -5.25
N ALA A 620 -17.68 17.79 -6.35
CA ALA A 620 -17.05 16.47 -6.28
C ALA A 620 -15.87 16.52 -5.28
N PRO A 621 -15.78 15.58 -4.32
CA PRO A 621 -14.77 15.63 -3.26
C PRO A 621 -13.35 15.52 -3.80
N PHE A 622 -13.17 14.75 -4.89
CA PHE A 622 -11.92 14.62 -5.61
C PHE A 622 -12.20 14.21 -7.05
N LYS A 623 -11.21 14.40 -7.92
CA LYS A 623 -11.24 13.84 -9.27
C LYS A 623 -11.07 12.32 -9.22
N ASP A 624 -12.02 11.60 -9.80
CA ASP A 624 -11.96 10.15 -9.97
C ASP A 624 -12.66 9.79 -11.29
N ASP A 625 -12.24 8.70 -11.91
CA ASP A 625 -12.83 8.13 -13.11
C ASP A 625 -13.21 6.66 -12.96
N ALA A 626 -13.08 6.11 -11.76
CA ALA A 626 -13.66 4.83 -11.45
C ALA A 626 -15.18 4.83 -11.71
N GLY A 627 -15.72 3.68 -12.15
CA GLY A 627 -17.13 3.53 -12.46
C GLY A 627 -17.55 4.06 -13.83
N SER A 628 -18.87 4.25 -14.02
CA SER A 628 -19.45 4.68 -15.30
C SER A 628 -19.43 6.20 -15.45
N THR A 629 -18.75 6.68 -16.50
CA THR A 629 -18.78 8.12 -16.85
C THR A 629 -20.18 8.57 -17.27
N GLU A 630 -20.95 7.70 -17.92
CA GLU A 630 -22.32 8.01 -18.36
C GLU A 630 -23.27 8.19 -17.17
N GLU A 631 -23.23 7.28 -16.19
CA GLU A 631 -24.05 7.37 -14.97
C GLU A 631 -23.73 8.64 -14.17
N ARG A 632 -22.45 8.95 -14.04
CA ARG A 632 -21.99 10.19 -13.40
C ARG A 632 -22.52 11.44 -14.11
N GLU A 633 -22.42 11.48 -15.44
CA GLU A 633 -22.92 12.62 -16.22
C GLU A 633 -24.45 12.73 -16.17
N ALA A 634 -25.17 11.61 -16.09
CA ALA A 634 -26.62 11.60 -15.87
C ALA A 634 -26.99 12.24 -14.53
N VAL A 635 -26.29 11.89 -13.45
CA VAL A 635 -26.49 12.49 -12.11
C VAL A 635 -26.27 14.01 -12.17
N PHE A 636 -25.13 14.48 -12.68
CA PHE A 636 -24.84 15.92 -12.74
C PHE A 636 -25.80 16.69 -13.64
N THR A 637 -26.23 16.07 -14.75
CA THR A 637 -27.22 16.67 -15.66
C THR A 637 -28.56 16.83 -14.96
N ALA A 638 -29.04 15.79 -14.27
CA ALA A 638 -30.30 15.85 -13.54
C ALA A 638 -30.26 16.88 -12.39
N LEU A 639 -29.17 16.95 -11.62
CA LEU A 639 -29.01 17.98 -10.59
C LEU A 639 -29.01 19.40 -11.16
N SER A 640 -28.43 19.61 -12.34
CA SER A 640 -28.40 20.94 -12.98
C SER A 640 -29.76 21.47 -13.45
N ARG A 641 -30.77 20.58 -13.52
CA ARG A 641 -32.15 20.92 -13.89
C ARG A 641 -33.04 21.22 -12.68
N LEU A 642 -32.55 20.97 -11.46
CA LEU A 642 -33.31 21.22 -10.24
C LEU A 642 -33.40 22.73 -9.95
N PRO A 643 -34.54 23.20 -9.42
CA PRO A 643 -34.65 24.54 -8.83
C PRO A 643 -33.51 24.79 -7.86
N SER A 644 -32.71 25.80 -8.15
CA SER A 644 -31.46 26.05 -7.44
C SER A 644 -31.38 27.49 -6.98
N TYR A 645 -30.90 27.69 -5.77
CA TYR A 645 -30.87 29.00 -5.13
C TYR A 645 -29.52 29.25 -4.48
N ARG A 646 -29.15 30.52 -4.46
CA ARG A 646 -28.09 31.06 -3.64
C ARG A 646 -28.72 31.71 -2.41
N LEU A 647 -28.29 31.29 -1.23
CA LEU A 647 -28.80 31.81 0.04
C LEU A 647 -27.70 32.60 0.73
N ILE A 648 -27.88 33.92 0.77
CA ILE A 648 -27.05 34.84 1.56
C ILE A 648 -27.66 34.94 2.95
N TYR A 649 -26.88 34.73 4.01
CA TYR A 649 -27.40 34.70 5.38
C TYR A 649 -26.29 34.83 6.44
N GLY A 650 -26.63 35.25 7.66
CA GLY A 650 -25.69 35.31 8.79
C GLY A 650 -25.78 34.11 9.76
N ASP A 651 -26.98 33.87 10.31
CA ASP A 651 -27.24 32.84 11.32
C ASP A 651 -27.71 31.51 10.67
N PRO A 652 -27.02 30.38 10.90
CA PRO A 652 -27.45 29.05 10.44
C PRO A 652 -28.89 28.66 10.79
N SER A 653 -29.45 29.16 11.89
CA SER A 653 -30.84 28.90 12.29
C SER A 653 -31.83 29.54 11.31
N VAL A 654 -31.48 30.69 10.73
CA VAL A 654 -32.27 31.35 9.69
C VAL A 654 -32.23 30.57 8.39
N ALA A 655 -31.06 30.03 8.02
CA ALA A 655 -30.95 29.19 6.82
C ALA A 655 -31.88 27.96 6.89
N ALA A 656 -32.03 27.35 8.06
CA ALA A 656 -32.95 26.24 8.27
C ALA A 656 -34.42 26.58 7.94
N VAL A 657 -34.85 27.83 8.18
CA VAL A 657 -36.21 28.30 7.82
C VAL A 657 -36.38 28.33 6.30
N PHE A 658 -35.38 28.83 5.57
CA PHE A 658 -35.39 28.81 4.11
C PHE A 658 -35.38 27.39 3.56
N PHE A 659 -34.70 26.44 4.20
CA PHE A 659 -34.69 25.04 3.77
C PHE A 659 -36.11 24.45 3.76
N ARG A 660 -36.86 24.66 4.84
CA ARG A 660 -38.26 24.23 4.94
C ARG A 660 -39.15 24.92 3.91
N SER A 661 -38.97 26.22 3.72
CA SER A 661 -39.74 27.00 2.74
C SER A 661 -39.55 26.47 1.30
N VAL A 662 -38.30 26.25 0.90
CA VAL A 662 -37.96 25.74 -0.44
C VAL A 662 -38.48 24.32 -0.65
N LEU A 663 -38.34 23.45 0.34
CA LEU A 663 -38.79 22.05 0.24
C LEU A 663 -40.33 21.91 0.19
N ASN A 664 -41.04 22.83 0.85
CA ASN A 664 -42.51 22.93 0.76
C ASN A 664 -42.97 23.46 -0.60
N THR A 665 -42.17 24.32 -1.24
CA THR A 665 -42.52 24.96 -2.52
C THR A 665 -42.37 24.00 -3.70
N HIS A 666 -41.34 23.15 -3.69
CA HIS A 666 -41.04 22.23 -4.79
C HIS A 666 -41.61 20.83 -4.53
N HIS A 667 -42.28 20.27 -5.53
CA HIS A 667 -42.85 18.93 -5.47
C HIS A 667 -42.05 17.98 -6.35
N VAL A 668 -42.11 16.68 -6.02
CA VAL A 668 -41.59 15.64 -6.91
C VAL A 668 -42.46 15.68 -8.17
N THR A 669 -41.86 15.96 -9.32
CA THR A 669 -42.54 15.81 -10.60
C THR A 669 -42.80 14.32 -10.82
N GLU A 670 -44.06 13.90 -10.69
CA GLU A 670 -44.49 12.60 -11.18
C GLU A 670 -44.43 12.63 -12.71
N ASP A 671 -43.29 12.26 -13.30
CA ASP A 671 -43.30 11.81 -14.69
C ASP A 671 -44.07 10.48 -14.70
N ARG A 672 -45.36 10.56 -15.02
CA ARG A 672 -46.13 9.38 -15.43
C ARG A 672 -45.53 8.86 -16.74
N PRO A 673 -45.44 7.53 -16.89
CA PRO A 673 -44.64 6.87 -17.93
C PRO A 673 -45.00 7.26 -19.36
#